data_AF-A0A835J3R0-F1
#
_entry.id   AF-A0A835J3R0-F1
#
_cell.length_a   1.000
_cell.length_b   1.000
_cell.length_c   1.000
_cell.angle_alpha   90.00
_cell.angle_beta   90.00
_cell.angle_gamma   90.00
#
_symmetry.space_group_name_H-M   'P 1'
#
loop_
_entity.id
_entity.type
_entity.pdbx_description
1 polymer ?
#
loop_
_entity_poly.entity_id
_entity_poly.type
_entity_poly.pdbx_seq_one_letter_code
_entity_poly.pdbx_strand_id
1 'polypeptide(L)'
;MACLLSFSLPKPSVIKATALSPTTNSPSTPDVLEDKFGRKGIKFLESNNVPTVELKVRNGSSVRVQIPNAHVSSYKPKVYWKDDGFEEVLYTLPGKEKDSGKAKGGIGLVINDASEGGSKGSLISSSEWTVKDVDSDSIDAVQVELSCSSGPLEISYVVSLYPLSMASAVIVKNNGRKDVTLTSAILSHLKFKKRAKAGIQGLRKCWYCTEPPLSSPFEVLSPSEALKPESPGLLDFVFEPEEKPGSWKVQEEPYIILKDRLSRVYAAPPQERLKAFYNTSPTKYETLDQGKELFFRVIRIGFEDIYVGSPGSFAEKYGEDYFICTGPAAMLVPVVVKPGEEWKGAQMIEHDNFFPVVAGSALSKIILQPYIEQLFSLLQRITSMALSSPFSLSFTSIPFTNPTNRHLFNYLPHLHSSCLQYSSKKREFPLPSVASIPYQPINVDYLEEEFSGHGVTFERPSDSCVAKMTVENGSSVTLMLPSGLITSYKARMWHGGTVELLQTSVSEGEGGGAAIRGGVSPVLKFDSDGEISWSPSTWALQDIRGDSRDTIQVEMVSTDAKDMVEVRYILSLREETLSSELTVSNLKSSSIQMRGGIISHLTVSTPEATFAYGLEGSDFCNRPMFLSNFGIVPPGLGQKRGFGSGQMWGNLGLKGVFTGWDARNQKNGDEGKDSLTESEEMEGEENENYKNLTEAMSRIYTSAPRDFTIIDRGRRNSVVVGREGFEELYIFSPGSRHESYGMYSFICVGQSAMLKPVTLNPGDAWTGSQHLHNPNI
;
A
#
# COMPACT_ATOMS: atom_id res chain seq x y z
N MET A 1 50.02 34.73 -54.99
CA MET A 1 49.34 33.62 -55.68
C MET A 1 47.95 33.50 -55.10
N ALA A 2 46.95 33.96 -55.86
CA ALA A 2 45.54 33.78 -55.58
C ALA A 2 44.96 33.17 -56.86
N CYS A 3 44.19 32.08 -56.76
CA CYS A 3 43.30 31.67 -57.83
C CYS A 3 42.08 30.91 -57.28
N LEU A 4 40.96 31.29 -57.86
CA LEU A 4 39.58 30.83 -57.73
C LEU A 4 39.40 29.34 -58.02
N LEU A 5 38.35 28.72 -57.47
CA LEU A 5 37.33 27.98 -58.24
C LEU A 5 36.12 27.57 -57.37
N SER A 6 35.02 27.37 -58.08
CA SER A 6 33.60 27.50 -57.75
C SER A 6 32.92 26.24 -57.23
N PHE A 7 31.91 26.40 -56.36
CA PHE A 7 30.86 25.39 -56.13
C PHE A 7 29.50 25.88 -56.65
N SER A 8 28.87 25.03 -57.47
CA SER A 8 27.63 25.26 -58.20
C SER A 8 26.38 24.93 -57.37
N LEU A 9 25.37 25.80 -57.43
CA LEU A 9 23.98 25.53 -57.03
C LEU A 9 23.26 24.65 -58.06
N PRO A 10 22.31 23.81 -57.61
CA PRO A 10 21.09 23.52 -58.36
C PRO A 10 19.86 24.27 -57.79
N LYS A 11 18.89 24.49 -58.66
CA LYS A 11 17.81 25.50 -58.65
C LYS A 11 16.68 25.27 -57.62
N PRO A 12 15.93 26.33 -57.23
CA PRO A 12 14.69 26.19 -56.48
C PRO A 12 13.54 25.78 -57.41
N SER A 13 12.78 24.74 -57.05
CA SER A 13 11.47 24.47 -57.64
C SER A 13 10.40 25.18 -56.81
N VAL A 14 9.65 26.05 -57.48
CA VAL A 14 8.44 26.68 -56.96
C VAL A 14 7.37 25.59 -56.84
N ILE A 15 6.94 25.27 -55.61
CA ILE A 15 5.68 24.57 -55.38
C ILE A 15 4.76 25.53 -54.61
N LYS A 16 3.66 25.82 -55.28
CA LYS A 16 2.55 26.70 -54.95
C LYS A 16 2.00 26.41 -53.55
N ALA A 17 1.90 27.44 -52.71
CA ALA A 17 1.15 27.37 -51.46
C ALA A 17 -0.33 27.15 -51.79
N THR A 18 -0.83 25.94 -51.51
CA THR A 18 -2.27 25.65 -51.54
C THR A 18 -2.77 25.84 -50.12
N ALA A 19 -3.62 26.86 -49.92
CA ALA A 19 -4.39 27.04 -48.70
C ALA A 19 -5.23 25.76 -48.47
N LEU A 20 -5.01 25.10 -47.33
CA LEU A 20 -5.89 24.03 -46.88
C LEU A 20 -7.16 24.66 -46.32
N SER A 21 -8.23 24.54 -47.09
CA SER A 21 -9.61 24.73 -46.65
C SER A 21 -9.92 23.83 -45.44
N PRO A 22 -10.83 24.23 -44.53
CA PRO A 22 -11.20 23.41 -43.39
C PRO A 22 -11.86 22.12 -43.90
N THR A 23 -11.22 20.98 -43.65
CA THR A 23 -11.80 19.67 -43.90
C THR A 23 -12.90 19.43 -42.87
N THR A 24 -14.14 19.37 -43.36
CA THR A 24 -15.30 18.79 -42.67
C THR A 24 -14.94 17.41 -42.12
N ASN A 25 -15.07 17.24 -40.80
CA ASN A 25 -14.81 15.99 -40.07
C ASN A 25 -15.79 14.90 -40.53
N SER A 26 -15.30 13.89 -41.23
CA SER A 26 -15.98 12.60 -41.38
C SER A 26 -15.54 11.69 -40.22
N PRO A 27 -16.44 10.88 -39.62
CA PRO A 27 -16.06 9.96 -38.55
C PRO A 27 -14.96 9.00 -39.04
N SER A 28 -13.83 8.96 -38.33
CA SER A 28 -12.72 8.06 -38.63
C SER A 28 -13.17 6.62 -38.51
N THR A 29 -12.89 5.80 -39.52
CA THR A 29 -13.18 4.36 -39.47
C THR A 29 -12.35 3.68 -38.37
N PRO A 30 -12.85 2.59 -37.76
CA PRO A 30 -12.15 1.88 -36.67
C PRO A 30 -10.74 1.44 -37.08
N ASP A 31 -10.56 1.02 -38.34
CA ASP A 31 -9.26 0.59 -38.87
C ASP A 31 -8.22 1.72 -38.83
N VAL A 32 -8.62 2.95 -39.12
CA VAL A 32 -7.73 4.12 -39.07
C VAL A 32 -7.38 4.48 -37.63
N LEU A 33 -8.30 4.27 -36.68
CA LEU A 33 -8.03 4.48 -35.25
C LEU A 33 -7.12 3.39 -34.69
N GLU A 34 -7.31 2.13 -35.08
CA GLU A 34 -6.43 1.03 -34.69
C GLU A 34 -5.02 1.20 -35.26
N ASP A 35 -4.88 1.61 -36.52
CA ASP A 35 -3.57 1.86 -37.13
C ASP A 35 -2.83 3.03 -36.44
N LYS A 36 -3.56 4.05 -35.98
CA LYS A 36 -2.98 5.26 -35.39
C LYS A 36 -2.75 5.17 -33.88
N PHE A 37 -3.64 4.51 -33.16
CA PHE A 37 -3.71 4.50 -31.70
C PHE A 37 -3.78 3.09 -31.09
N GLY A 38 -3.83 2.03 -31.90
CA GLY A 38 -3.80 0.66 -31.41
C GLY A 38 -2.51 0.38 -30.63
N ARG A 39 -2.65 -0.10 -29.39
CA ARG A 39 -1.53 -0.48 -28.53
C ARG A 39 -1.88 -1.74 -27.75
N LYS A 40 -0.89 -2.37 -27.13
CA LYS A 40 -1.14 -3.58 -26.33
C LYS A 40 -2.14 -3.27 -25.19
N GLY A 41 -3.31 -3.90 -25.20
CA GLY A 41 -4.37 -3.63 -24.22
C GLY A 41 -5.32 -2.47 -24.59
N ILE A 42 -5.19 -1.86 -25.76
CA ILE A 42 -6.13 -0.86 -26.30
C ILE A 42 -6.52 -1.30 -27.70
N LYS A 43 -7.82 -1.51 -27.93
CA LYS A 43 -8.35 -1.94 -29.24
C LYS A 43 -9.53 -1.07 -29.65
N PHE A 44 -9.57 -0.67 -30.91
CA PHE A 44 -10.68 0.04 -31.51
C PHE A 44 -11.56 -0.92 -32.28
N LEU A 45 -12.85 -0.88 -32.00
CA LEU A 45 -13.86 -1.80 -32.51
C LEU A 45 -15.09 -1.00 -32.96
N GLU A 46 -15.85 -1.55 -33.90
CA GLU A 46 -17.18 -1.03 -34.22
C GLU A 46 -18.24 -1.94 -33.58
N SER A 47 -19.07 -1.36 -32.72
CA SER A 47 -20.18 -2.07 -32.08
C SER A 47 -21.48 -1.36 -32.43
N ASN A 48 -22.38 -2.03 -33.17
CA ASN A 48 -23.66 -1.46 -33.63
C ASN A 48 -23.50 -0.16 -34.44
N ASN A 49 -22.53 -0.10 -35.36
CA ASN A 49 -22.16 1.10 -36.12
C ASN A 49 -21.69 2.28 -35.27
N VAL A 50 -21.24 2.03 -34.02
CA VAL A 50 -20.67 3.05 -33.13
C VAL A 50 -19.20 2.70 -32.86
N PRO A 51 -18.25 3.60 -33.17
CA PRO A 51 -16.84 3.37 -32.86
C PRO A 51 -16.63 3.36 -31.35
N THR A 52 -15.99 2.29 -30.87
CA THR A 52 -15.82 1.96 -29.47
C THR A 52 -14.36 1.59 -29.21
N VAL A 53 -13.80 2.03 -28.10
CA VAL A 53 -12.48 1.59 -27.62
C VAL A 53 -12.64 0.61 -26.48
N GLU A 54 -11.96 -0.53 -26.57
CA GLU A 54 -11.82 -1.53 -25.52
C GLU A 54 -10.44 -1.41 -24.88
N LEU A 55 -10.44 -1.15 -23.58
CA LEU A 55 -9.28 -1.13 -22.71
C LEU A 55 -9.21 -2.45 -21.96
N LYS A 56 -8.05 -3.10 -21.92
CA LYS A 56 -7.82 -4.36 -21.22
C LYS A 56 -6.43 -4.42 -20.60
N VAL A 57 -6.39 -4.68 -19.29
CA VAL A 57 -5.15 -4.84 -18.50
C VAL A 57 -4.76 -6.32 -18.36
N ARG A 58 -3.51 -6.58 -17.93
CA ARG A 58 -2.95 -7.94 -17.82
C ARG A 58 -3.77 -8.91 -16.96
N ASN A 59 -4.40 -8.43 -15.89
CA ASN A 59 -5.23 -9.28 -15.04
C ASN A 59 -6.54 -9.72 -15.71
N GLY A 60 -6.88 -9.15 -16.88
CA GLY A 60 -8.05 -9.47 -17.67
C GLY A 60 -9.21 -8.49 -17.52
N SER A 61 -9.14 -7.55 -16.57
CA SER A 61 -10.17 -6.53 -16.39
C SER A 61 -10.30 -5.69 -17.66
N SER A 62 -11.52 -5.32 -18.01
CA SER A 62 -11.78 -4.55 -19.22
C SER A 62 -12.80 -3.43 -19.04
N VAL A 63 -12.64 -2.37 -19.86
CA VAL A 63 -13.54 -1.23 -19.96
C VAL A 63 -13.83 -0.98 -21.43
N ARG A 64 -15.09 -0.67 -21.76
CA ARG A 64 -15.46 -0.22 -23.11
C ARG A 64 -16.01 1.20 -23.07
N VAL A 65 -15.51 2.04 -23.98
CA VAL A 65 -15.90 3.44 -24.11
C VAL A 65 -16.38 3.70 -25.53
N GLN A 66 -17.61 4.19 -25.67
CA GLN A 66 -18.14 4.66 -26.94
C GLN A 66 -17.54 6.04 -27.24
N ILE A 67 -16.89 6.16 -28.39
CA ILE A 67 -16.12 7.36 -28.74
C ILE A 67 -17.06 8.55 -28.96
N PRO A 68 -18.11 8.50 -29.83
CA PRO A 68 -18.83 9.71 -30.27
C PRO A 68 -19.53 10.49 -29.16
N ASN A 69 -19.81 9.84 -28.03
CA ASN A 69 -20.50 10.40 -26.87
C ASN A 69 -19.66 10.32 -25.59
N ALA A 70 -18.39 9.90 -25.66
CA ALA A 70 -17.51 9.68 -24.51
C ALA A 70 -18.16 8.88 -23.36
N HIS A 71 -18.94 7.87 -23.71
CA HIS A 71 -19.75 7.12 -22.76
C HIS A 71 -19.09 5.79 -22.39
N VAL A 72 -18.88 5.55 -21.10
CA VAL A 72 -18.35 4.26 -20.63
C VAL A 72 -19.50 3.27 -20.52
N SER A 73 -19.54 2.31 -21.43
CA SER A 73 -20.68 1.40 -21.61
C SER A 73 -20.52 0.06 -20.90
N SER A 74 -19.30 -0.31 -20.48
CA SER A 74 -19.05 -1.61 -19.85
C SER A 74 -17.82 -1.51 -18.97
N TYR A 75 -17.90 -2.08 -17.77
CA TYR A 75 -16.77 -2.27 -16.87
C TYR A 75 -16.84 -3.67 -16.25
N LYS A 76 -15.83 -4.47 -16.56
CA LYS A 76 -15.69 -5.85 -16.12
C LYS A 76 -14.39 -6.00 -15.32
N PRO A 77 -14.38 -5.66 -14.03
CA PRO A 77 -13.25 -5.91 -13.15
C PRO A 77 -13.07 -7.41 -12.88
N LYS A 78 -11.84 -7.78 -12.49
CA LYS A 78 -11.55 -9.12 -11.98
C LYS A 78 -12.04 -9.28 -10.54
N VAL A 79 -12.83 -10.32 -10.28
CA VAL A 79 -13.42 -10.68 -8.98
C VAL A 79 -12.94 -12.07 -8.57
N TYR A 80 -12.16 -12.20 -7.48
CA TYR A 80 -11.36 -13.42 -7.20
C TYR A 80 -12.12 -14.62 -6.59
N TRP A 81 -13.37 -14.45 -6.13
CA TRP A 81 -14.12 -15.53 -5.45
C TRP A 81 -15.10 -16.30 -6.33
N LYS A 82 -15.12 -16.07 -7.65
CA LYS A 82 -15.92 -16.85 -8.63
C LYS A 82 -15.03 -17.44 -9.72
N ASP A 83 -15.36 -18.66 -10.15
CA ASP A 83 -14.56 -19.47 -11.10
C ASP A 83 -14.27 -18.76 -12.45
N ASP A 84 -15.20 -17.93 -12.95
CA ASP A 84 -15.04 -17.15 -14.20
C ASP A 84 -14.58 -15.69 -14.00
N GLY A 85 -14.30 -15.28 -12.76
CA GLY A 85 -13.46 -14.13 -12.44
C GLY A 85 -13.84 -12.72 -12.92
N PHE A 86 -14.89 -12.50 -13.74
CA PHE A 86 -15.22 -11.17 -14.28
C PHE A 86 -16.73 -10.91 -14.27
N GLU A 87 -17.17 -9.83 -13.64
CA GLU A 87 -18.59 -9.48 -13.56
C GLU A 87 -18.86 -8.09 -14.16
N GLU A 88 -19.96 -7.93 -14.90
CA GLU A 88 -20.37 -6.61 -15.40
C GLU A 88 -20.95 -5.77 -14.26
N VAL A 89 -20.30 -4.64 -13.99
CA VAL A 89 -20.64 -3.74 -12.88
C VAL A 89 -21.51 -2.58 -13.34
N LEU A 90 -21.44 -2.18 -14.61
CA LEU A 90 -22.25 -1.07 -15.10
C LEU A 90 -23.62 -1.56 -15.56
N TYR A 91 -24.65 -0.77 -15.25
CA TYR A 91 -25.98 -0.97 -15.79
C TYR A 91 -26.16 -0.08 -17.02
N THR A 92 -26.34 -0.70 -18.18
CA THR A 92 -26.58 0.00 -19.46
C THR A 92 -27.79 -0.55 -20.17
N LEU A 93 -28.58 0.34 -20.75
CA LEU A 93 -29.70 0.01 -21.63
C LEU A 93 -29.32 0.30 -23.08
N PRO A 94 -29.50 -0.64 -24.00
CA PRO A 94 -29.33 -0.37 -25.42
C PRO A 94 -30.37 0.67 -25.87
N GLY A 95 -29.95 1.59 -26.74
CA GLY A 95 -30.84 2.63 -27.28
C GLY A 95 -31.99 1.98 -28.07
N LYS A 96 -33.24 2.42 -27.81
CA LYS A 96 -34.40 2.03 -28.64
C LYS A 96 -34.37 2.83 -29.93
N GLU A 97 -34.68 2.21 -31.08
CA GLU A 97 -34.65 2.81 -32.43
C GLU A 97 -35.40 4.16 -32.57
N LYS A 98 -36.33 4.49 -31.65
CA LYS A 98 -37.11 5.74 -31.68
C LYS A 98 -36.45 6.94 -30.98
N ASP A 99 -35.46 6.74 -30.12
CA ASP A 99 -34.78 7.81 -29.38
C ASP A 99 -33.30 7.89 -29.76
N SER A 100 -32.98 8.42 -30.94
CA SER A 100 -31.62 8.81 -31.37
C SER A 100 -30.50 7.75 -31.29
N GLY A 101 -30.79 6.47 -31.06
CA GLY A 101 -29.78 5.40 -30.95
C GLY A 101 -28.83 5.51 -29.74
N LYS A 102 -29.08 6.42 -28.79
CA LYS A 102 -28.18 6.67 -27.65
C LYS A 102 -28.41 5.65 -26.54
N ALA A 103 -27.35 4.94 -26.14
CA ALA A 103 -27.35 4.06 -24.96
C ALA A 103 -27.54 4.88 -23.68
N LYS A 104 -28.34 4.35 -22.74
CA LYS A 104 -28.58 4.95 -21.42
C LYS A 104 -27.85 4.17 -20.35
N GLY A 105 -27.56 4.79 -19.21
CA GLY A 105 -26.84 4.17 -18.10
C GLY A 105 -25.32 4.37 -18.20
N GLY A 106 -24.55 3.38 -17.71
CA GLY A 106 -23.09 3.41 -17.75
C GLY A 106 -22.49 4.53 -16.90
N ILE A 107 -21.28 4.97 -17.25
CA ILE A 107 -20.67 6.20 -16.71
C ILE A 107 -20.76 7.29 -17.77
N GLY A 108 -21.53 8.33 -17.45
CA GLY A 108 -21.76 9.47 -18.33
C GLY A 108 -21.17 10.75 -17.77
N LEU A 109 -20.41 11.47 -18.60
CA LEU A 109 -19.99 12.85 -18.33
C LEU A 109 -21.11 13.81 -18.76
N VAL A 110 -21.59 14.61 -17.81
CA VAL A 110 -22.63 15.63 -18.02
C VAL A 110 -22.01 16.98 -17.79
N ILE A 111 -22.08 17.88 -18.78
CA ILE A 111 -21.70 19.28 -18.65
C ILE A 111 -22.79 20.13 -19.32
N ASN A 112 -23.37 21.06 -18.57
CA ASN A 112 -24.41 21.96 -19.03
C ASN A 112 -23.99 23.40 -18.74
N ASP A 113 -24.35 24.32 -19.64
CA ASP A 113 -24.17 25.76 -19.43
C ASP A 113 -25.23 26.25 -18.44
N ALA A 114 -24.81 26.88 -17.35
CA ALA A 114 -25.69 27.45 -16.35
C ALA A 114 -25.94 28.96 -16.54
N SER A 115 -25.33 29.58 -17.56
CA SER A 115 -25.41 31.03 -17.80
C SER A 115 -26.71 31.49 -18.48
N GLU A 116 -27.43 30.61 -19.16
CA GLU A 116 -28.76 30.91 -19.72
C GLU A 116 -29.87 30.29 -18.86
N GLY A 117 -30.59 31.14 -18.12
CA GLY A 117 -31.80 30.77 -17.38
C GLY A 117 -32.94 30.40 -18.33
N GLY A 118 -32.94 29.18 -18.84
CA GLY A 118 -33.97 28.68 -19.75
C GLY A 118 -33.63 27.28 -20.24
N SER A 119 -34.48 26.31 -19.89
CA SER A 119 -34.37 24.91 -20.26
C SER A 119 -33.99 24.65 -21.74
N LYS A 120 -32.93 23.86 -21.97
CA LYS A 120 -32.81 22.70 -22.88
C LYS A 120 -31.47 22.67 -23.63
N GLY A 121 -30.50 21.94 -23.07
CA GLY A 121 -29.38 21.44 -23.84
C GLY A 121 -28.16 21.15 -22.98
N SER A 122 -27.77 19.88 -22.88
CA SER A 122 -26.41 19.55 -22.43
C SER A 122 -25.42 20.00 -23.50
N LEU A 123 -24.39 20.75 -23.11
CA LEU A 123 -23.33 21.28 -24.01
C LEU A 123 -22.59 20.16 -24.77
N ILE A 124 -22.70 18.92 -24.30
CA ILE A 124 -22.02 17.73 -24.85
C ILE A 124 -22.98 16.87 -25.70
N SER A 125 -24.31 17.01 -25.56
CA SER A 125 -25.25 16.10 -26.26
C SER A 125 -25.22 16.20 -27.79
N SER A 126 -24.64 17.29 -28.33
CA SER A 126 -24.49 17.56 -29.77
C SER A 126 -23.04 17.51 -30.28
N SER A 127 -22.06 17.22 -29.43
CA SER A 127 -20.64 17.41 -29.78
C SER A 127 -19.96 16.07 -30.02
N GLU A 128 -19.37 15.91 -31.21
CA GLU A 128 -18.62 14.71 -31.57
C GLU A 128 -17.26 14.70 -30.86
N TRP A 129 -16.98 13.60 -30.18
CA TRP A 129 -15.70 13.37 -29.52
C TRP A 129 -14.73 12.64 -30.45
N THR A 130 -13.45 12.97 -30.31
CA THR A 130 -12.37 12.35 -31.08
C THR A 130 -11.26 11.88 -30.16
N VAL A 131 -10.57 10.79 -30.55
CA VAL A 131 -9.41 10.29 -29.81
C VAL A 131 -8.24 11.24 -30.00
N LYS A 132 -7.73 11.80 -28.91
CA LYS A 132 -6.59 12.73 -28.92
C LYS A 132 -5.27 11.99 -28.71
N ASP A 133 -5.22 11.14 -27.69
CA ASP A 133 -4.04 10.33 -27.38
C ASP A 133 -4.42 9.03 -26.63
N VAL A 134 -3.46 8.11 -26.55
CA VAL A 134 -3.56 6.84 -25.83
C VAL A 134 -2.24 6.54 -25.14
N ASP A 135 -2.33 5.95 -23.95
CA ASP A 135 -1.16 5.46 -23.22
C ASP A 135 -1.37 4.01 -22.81
N SER A 136 -0.34 3.19 -22.98
CA SER A 136 -0.39 1.79 -22.61
C SER A 136 0.91 1.41 -21.92
N ASP A 137 0.78 1.24 -20.61
CA ASP A 137 1.67 0.40 -19.83
C ASP A 137 0.95 -0.93 -19.61
N SER A 138 1.04 -1.81 -20.61
CA SER A 138 0.29 -3.09 -20.67
C SER A 138 0.44 -4.02 -19.45
N ILE A 139 1.32 -3.68 -18.51
CA ILE A 139 1.52 -4.39 -17.24
C ILE A 139 0.57 -3.80 -16.17
N ASP A 140 0.50 -2.48 -16.03
CA ASP A 140 -0.11 -1.80 -14.87
C ASP A 140 -1.24 -0.81 -15.19
N ALA A 141 -1.29 -0.18 -16.37
CA ALA A 141 -2.31 0.82 -16.70
C ALA A 141 -2.50 1.02 -18.21
N VAL A 142 -3.76 1.16 -18.64
CA VAL A 142 -4.11 1.59 -20.00
C VAL A 142 -5.04 2.79 -19.95
N GLN A 143 -4.85 3.75 -20.85
CA GLN A 143 -5.57 5.02 -20.85
C GLN A 143 -5.90 5.48 -22.28
N VAL A 144 -7.06 6.12 -22.41
CA VAL A 144 -7.47 6.84 -23.61
C VAL A 144 -7.90 8.26 -23.25
N GLU A 145 -7.43 9.24 -24.03
CA GLU A 145 -7.89 10.63 -23.97
C GLU A 145 -8.79 10.93 -25.17
N LEU A 146 -10.02 11.34 -24.86
CA LEU A 146 -10.98 11.87 -25.82
C LEU A 146 -11.01 13.39 -25.69
N SER A 147 -11.17 14.07 -26.81
CA SER A 147 -11.28 15.54 -26.85
C SER A 147 -12.50 15.97 -27.62
N CYS A 148 -13.07 17.09 -27.18
CA CYS A 148 -14.25 17.70 -27.76
C CYS A 148 -14.17 19.23 -27.62
N SER A 149 -14.58 19.96 -28.66
CA SER A 149 -14.70 21.41 -28.62
C SER A 149 -16.17 21.82 -28.67
N SER A 150 -16.65 22.53 -27.65
CA SER A 150 -18.03 23.05 -27.61
C SER A 150 -17.99 24.56 -27.38
N GLY A 151 -18.20 25.32 -28.45
CA GLY A 151 -18.10 26.78 -28.44
C GLY A 151 -16.71 27.28 -27.99
N PRO A 152 -16.61 28.10 -26.92
CA PRO A 152 -15.32 28.58 -26.39
C PRO A 152 -14.58 27.55 -25.53
N LEU A 153 -15.19 26.39 -25.23
CA LEU A 153 -14.63 25.40 -24.32
C LEU A 153 -13.93 24.28 -25.09
N GLU A 154 -12.73 23.96 -24.63
CA GLU A 154 -12.00 22.76 -24.99
C GLU A 154 -12.12 21.76 -23.83
N ILE A 155 -12.68 20.58 -24.11
CA ILE A 155 -12.98 19.56 -23.12
C ILE A 155 -12.16 18.32 -23.44
N SER A 156 -11.32 17.88 -22.51
CA SER A 156 -10.64 16.59 -22.55
C SER A 156 -11.28 15.65 -21.53
N TYR A 157 -11.57 14.42 -21.94
CA TYR A 157 -12.06 13.35 -21.08
C TYR A 157 -11.12 12.16 -21.16
N VAL A 158 -10.56 11.80 -20.01
CA VAL A 158 -9.56 10.75 -19.88
C VAL A 158 -10.19 9.57 -19.15
N VAL A 159 -10.12 8.39 -19.75
CA VAL A 159 -10.54 7.14 -19.12
C VAL A 159 -9.34 6.24 -18.95
N SER A 160 -9.07 5.85 -17.71
CA SER A 160 -7.92 5.03 -17.32
C SER A 160 -8.38 3.77 -16.61
N LEU A 161 -7.78 2.64 -16.98
CA LEU A 161 -8.05 1.34 -16.39
C LEU A 161 -6.80 0.79 -15.73
N TYR A 162 -6.95 0.38 -14.48
CA TYR A 162 -5.94 -0.28 -13.66
C TYR A 162 -6.42 -1.69 -13.27
N PRO A 163 -5.54 -2.56 -12.75
CA PRO A 163 -5.91 -3.89 -12.29
C PRO A 163 -7.04 -3.91 -11.24
N LEU A 164 -7.11 -2.93 -10.34
CA LEU A 164 -8.04 -2.91 -9.20
C LEU A 164 -8.98 -1.69 -9.20
N SER A 165 -8.95 -0.87 -10.25
CA SER A 165 -9.72 0.37 -10.29
C SER A 165 -9.90 0.89 -11.71
N MET A 166 -10.88 1.77 -11.88
CA MET A 166 -11.04 2.59 -13.08
C MET A 166 -11.16 4.05 -12.67
N ALA A 167 -10.60 4.94 -13.48
CA ALA A 167 -10.69 6.37 -13.28
C ALA A 167 -11.24 7.06 -14.53
N SER A 168 -12.03 8.10 -14.31
CA SER A 168 -12.53 9.01 -15.33
C SER A 168 -12.24 10.43 -14.89
N ALA A 169 -11.58 11.20 -15.73
CA ALA A 169 -11.20 12.57 -15.44
C ALA A 169 -11.64 13.48 -16.58
N VAL A 170 -12.09 14.68 -16.23
CA VAL A 170 -12.48 15.73 -17.15
C VAL A 170 -11.64 16.97 -16.91
N ILE A 171 -11.20 17.58 -17.99
CA ILE A 171 -10.48 18.85 -18.01
C ILE A 171 -11.25 19.77 -18.93
N VAL A 172 -11.68 20.92 -18.41
CA VAL A 172 -12.39 21.94 -19.16
C VAL A 172 -11.53 23.19 -19.20
N LYS A 173 -11.14 23.62 -20.39
CA LYS A 173 -10.37 24.83 -20.61
C LYS A 173 -11.22 25.87 -21.33
N ASN A 174 -11.28 27.08 -20.78
CA ASN A 174 -12.00 28.18 -21.41
C ASN A 174 -11.05 28.99 -22.29
N ASN A 175 -11.12 28.76 -23.61
CA ASN A 175 -10.36 29.52 -24.62
C ASN A 175 -11.14 30.77 -25.10
N GLY A 176 -12.30 31.06 -24.51
CA GLY A 176 -13.14 32.22 -24.81
C GLY A 176 -12.67 33.52 -24.17
N ARG A 177 -13.48 34.58 -24.34
CA ARG A 177 -13.23 35.92 -23.77
C ARG A 177 -14.13 36.26 -22.58
N LYS A 178 -15.06 35.38 -22.22
CA LYS A 178 -16.03 35.57 -21.14
C LYS A 178 -15.98 34.38 -20.18
N ASP A 179 -16.31 34.64 -18.93
CA ASP A 179 -16.48 33.61 -17.91
C ASP A 179 -17.64 32.69 -18.31
N VAL A 180 -17.45 31.38 -18.16
CA VAL A 180 -18.49 30.38 -18.43
C VAL A 180 -18.84 29.70 -17.12
N THR A 181 -20.14 29.64 -16.83
CA THR A 181 -20.65 28.99 -15.62
C THR A 181 -21.22 27.62 -16.01
N LEU A 182 -20.72 26.56 -15.39
CA LEU A 182 -20.98 25.19 -15.77
C LEU A 182 -21.54 24.40 -14.59
N THR A 183 -22.62 23.65 -14.83
CA THR A 183 -22.98 22.51 -13.97
C THR A 183 -22.42 21.25 -14.60
N SER A 184 -21.71 20.45 -13.82
CA SER A 184 -21.06 19.24 -14.30
C SER A 184 -21.28 18.07 -13.37
N ALA A 185 -21.31 16.85 -13.90
CA ALA A 185 -21.36 15.63 -13.12
C ALA A 185 -20.75 14.46 -13.88
N ILE A 186 -20.16 13.53 -13.14
CA ILE A 186 -19.82 12.20 -13.65
C ILE A 186 -20.79 11.25 -12.95
N LEU A 187 -21.79 10.74 -13.68
CA LEU A 187 -22.85 9.91 -13.11
C LEU A 187 -22.63 8.45 -13.52
N SER A 188 -22.47 7.59 -12.52
CA SER A 188 -22.27 6.15 -12.69
C SER A 188 -23.53 5.36 -12.34
N HIS A 189 -24.01 4.58 -13.30
CA HIS A 189 -25.11 3.64 -13.11
C HIS A 189 -24.55 2.25 -12.80
N LEU A 190 -24.59 1.86 -11.52
CA LEU A 190 -24.03 0.60 -11.05
C LEU A 190 -25.10 -0.47 -10.98
N LYS A 191 -24.78 -1.67 -11.46
CA LYS A 191 -25.66 -2.84 -11.54
C LYS A 191 -25.62 -3.65 -10.24
N PHE A 192 -26.77 -3.70 -9.57
CA PHE A 192 -26.95 -4.37 -8.28
C PHE A 192 -27.87 -5.58 -8.41
N LYS A 193 -27.71 -6.60 -7.56
CA LYS A 193 -28.52 -7.83 -7.66
C LYS A 193 -29.91 -7.71 -7.05
N LYS A 194 -30.07 -7.00 -5.92
CA LYS A 194 -31.36 -6.84 -5.23
C LYS A 194 -31.49 -5.48 -4.56
N ARG A 195 -32.67 -4.86 -4.66
CA ARG A 195 -32.99 -3.57 -4.01
C ARG A 195 -32.82 -3.59 -2.48
N ALA A 196 -33.27 -4.65 -1.80
CA ALA A 196 -33.21 -4.74 -0.34
C ALA A 196 -31.80 -4.94 0.24
N LYS A 197 -30.80 -5.13 -0.63
CA LYS A 197 -29.39 -5.41 -0.29
C LYS A 197 -28.42 -4.38 -0.88
N ALA A 198 -28.96 -3.29 -1.40
CA ALA A 198 -28.22 -2.16 -1.93
C ALA A 198 -28.05 -1.09 -0.84
N GLY A 199 -26.82 -0.59 -0.65
CA GLY A 199 -26.61 0.52 0.27
C GLY A 199 -25.38 1.37 -0.01
N ILE A 200 -25.32 2.52 0.65
CA ILE A 200 -24.15 3.41 0.65
C ILE A 200 -23.67 3.63 2.08
N GLN A 201 -22.35 3.61 2.25
CA GLN A 201 -21.65 3.88 3.51
C GLN A 201 -20.67 5.05 3.33
N GLY A 202 -20.41 5.77 4.42
CA GLY A 202 -19.40 6.83 4.48
C GLY A 202 -19.95 8.25 4.41
N LEU A 203 -21.25 8.43 4.20
CA LEU A 203 -21.93 9.73 4.17
C LEU A 203 -22.53 10.16 5.52
N ARG A 204 -22.13 9.52 6.62
CA ARG A 204 -22.61 9.87 7.97
C ARG A 204 -22.19 11.29 8.34
N LYS A 205 -23.07 12.03 9.00
CA LYS A 205 -22.93 13.45 9.37
C LYS A 205 -22.84 14.42 8.18
N CYS A 206 -23.10 13.96 6.96
CA CYS A 206 -23.13 14.83 5.80
C CYS A 206 -24.48 15.51 5.67
N TRP A 207 -24.45 16.78 5.27
CA TRP A 207 -25.65 17.50 4.88
C TRP A 207 -26.14 16.99 3.53
N TYR A 208 -27.46 16.84 3.39
CA TYR A 208 -28.09 16.46 2.14
C TYR A 208 -29.38 17.24 1.90
N CYS A 209 -29.74 17.36 0.63
CA CYS A 209 -31.02 17.89 0.18
C CYS A 209 -31.58 17.02 -0.95
N THR A 210 -32.90 17.05 -1.13
CA THR A 210 -33.58 16.35 -2.23
C THR A 210 -33.51 17.21 -3.48
N GLU A 211 -32.76 16.75 -4.48
CA GLU A 211 -32.58 17.41 -5.78
C GLU A 211 -32.57 16.36 -6.90
N PRO A 212 -33.17 16.64 -8.06
CA PRO A 212 -33.19 15.71 -9.18
C PRO A 212 -31.79 15.60 -9.80
N PRO A 213 -31.47 14.48 -10.50
CA PRO A 213 -30.23 14.36 -11.26
C PRO A 213 -30.15 15.42 -12.36
N LEU A 214 -28.94 15.80 -12.78
CA LEU A 214 -28.75 16.64 -13.96
C LEU A 214 -29.35 15.94 -15.19
N SER A 215 -30.12 16.68 -15.97
CA SER A 215 -30.66 16.15 -17.22
C SER A 215 -29.52 15.80 -18.17
N SER A 216 -29.52 14.56 -18.67
CA SER A 216 -28.44 14.03 -19.49
C SER A 216 -28.94 13.00 -20.51
N PRO A 217 -28.22 12.80 -21.64
CA PRO A 217 -28.58 11.74 -22.59
C PRO A 217 -28.38 10.32 -22.02
N PHE A 218 -27.64 10.19 -20.92
CA PHE A 218 -27.32 8.92 -20.26
C PHE A 218 -28.29 8.58 -19.11
N GLU A 219 -29.26 9.46 -18.84
CA GLU A 219 -30.20 9.27 -17.73
C GLU A 219 -31.10 8.04 -17.96
N VAL A 220 -31.11 7.11 -17.00
CA VAL A 220 -32.06 5.99 -17.00
C VAL A 220 -33.41 6.44 -16.42
N LEU A 221 -33.37 7.17 -15.30
CA LEU A 221 -34.51 7.85 -14.71
C LEU A 221 -34.49 9.31 -15.16
N SER A 222 -35.60 9.81 -15.69
CA SER A 222 -35.69 11.24 -15.95
C SER A 222 -35.69 12.03 -14.63
N PRO A 223 -35.24 13.30 -14.60
CA PRO A 223 -35.31 14.19 -13.44
C PRO A 223 -36.71 14.23 -12.80
N SER A 224 -37.76 14.18 -13.64
CA SER A 224 -39.15 14.17 -13.20
C SER A 224 -39.61 12.84 -12.58
N GLU A 225 -38.98 11.72 -12.94
CA GLU A 225 -39.27 10.40 -12.36
C GLU A 225 -38.51 10.17 -11.07
N ALA A 226 -37.29 10.70 -10.95
CA ALA A 226 -36.45 10.56 -9.76
C ALA A 226 -37.09 11.19 -8.51
N LEU A 227 -37.89 12.24 -8.67
CA LEU A 227 -38.57 12.97 -7.58
C LEU A 227 -40.01 12.51 -7.31
N LYS A 228 -40.51 11.49 -8.01
CA LYS A 228 -41.89 11.02 -7.76
C LYS A 228 -41.94 10.23 -6.45
N PRO A 229 -43.00 10.36 -5.63
CA PRO A 229 -43.20 9.50 -4.48
C PRO A 229 -43.31 8.03 -4.86
N GLU A 230 -42.79 7.17 -3.99
CA GLU A 230 -43.06 5.73 -4.00
C GLU A 230 -44.26 5.43 -3.08
N SER A 231 -45.19 4.61 -3.55
CA SER A 231 -46.32 4.16 -2.75
C SER A 231 -45.84 3.16 -1.69
N PRO A 232 -46.12 3.36 -0.39
CA PRO A 232 -45.69 2.44 0.65
C PRO A 232 -46.27 1.03 0.43
N GLY A 233 -45.41 0.01 0.56
CA GLY A 233 -45.84 -1.39 0.58
C GLY A 233 -46.64 -1.71 1.85
N LEU A 234 -47.56 -2.68 1.77
CA LEU A 234 -48.51 -3.09 2.83
C LEU A 234 -47.86 -3.47 4.19
N LEU A 235 -46.52 -3.56 4.29
CA LEU A 235 -45.78 -4.01 5.48
C LEU A 235 -44.57 -3.13 5.86
N ASP A 236 -44.40 -1.95 5.25
CA ASP A 236 -43.27 -1.07 5.56
C ASP A 236 -43.65 -0.02 6.62
N PHE A 237 -43.36 -0.33 7.89
CA PHE A 237 -43.59 0.56 9.05
C PHE A 237 -42.51 1.66 9.23
N VAL A 238 -41.57 1.79 8.29
CA VAL A 238 -40.52 2.81 8.29
C VAL A 238 -40.64 3.62 7.00
N PHE A 239 -41.60 4.53 6.96
CA PHE A 239 -41.78 5.47 5.85
C PHE A 239 -41.33 6.85 6.31
N GLU A 240 -40.18 7.32 5.85
CA GLU A 240 -39.86 8.75 5.97
C GLU A 240 -40.66 9.50 4.91
N PRO A 241 -41.50 10.49 5.28
CA PRO A 241 -42.28 11.26 4.31
C PRO A 241 -41.36 12.02 3.35
N GLU A 242 -41.70 12.05 2.05
CA GLU A 242 -40.99 12.86 1.07
C GLU A 242 -41.06 14.34 1.42
N GLU A 243 -39.89 14.96 1.48
CA GLU A 243 -39.73 16.34 1.90
C GLU A 243 -39.62 17.28 0.71
N LYS A 244 -39.98 18.55 0.95
CA LYS A 244 -39.93 19.61 -0.05
C LYS A 244 -38.51 19.73 -0.61
N PRO A 245 -38.34 19.85 -1.95
CA PRO A 245 -37.05 20.18 -2.56
C PRO A 245 -36.42 21.39 -1.87
N GLY A 246 -35.11 21.30 -1.61
CA GLY A 246 -34.35 22.35 -0.90
C GLY A 246 -34.40 22.32 0.64
N SER A 247 -35.06 21.34 1.28
CA SER A 247 -34.85 21.11 2.73
C SER A 247 -33.51 20.44 2.99
N TRP A 248 -32.76 20.97 3.96
CA TRP A 248 -31.46 20.45 4.36
C TRP A 248 -31.59 19.58 5.60
N LYS A 249 -31.00 18.39 5.54
CA LYS A 249 -30.92 17.43 6.65
C LYS A 249 -29.51 16.90 6.81
N VAL A 250 -29.23 16.32 7.97
CA VAL A 250 -27.97 15.63 8.26
C VAL A 250 -28.24 14.13 8.25
N GLN A 251 -27.37 13.37 7.58
CA GLN A 251 -27.44 11.92 7.55
C GLN A 251 -26.91 11.34 8.87
N GLU A 252 -27.79 10.84 9.74
CA GLU A 252 -27.41 10.33 11.07
C GLU A 252 -26.93 8.87 11.02
N GLU A 253 -27.59 8.07 10.19
CA GLU A 253 -27.35 6.64 10.04
C GLU A 253 -26.03 6.39 9.30
N PRO A 254 -25.28 5.34 9.69
CA PRO A 254 -24.03 4.98 9.03
C PRO A 254 -24.22 4.36 7.64
N TYR A 255 -25.41 3.84 7.35
CA TYR A 255 -25.77 3.18 6.10
C TYR A 255 -27.06 3.78 5.52
N ILE A 256 -27.05 4.06 4.23
CA ILE A 256 -28.24 4.45 3.46
C ILE A 256 -28.71 3.22 2.72
N ILE A 257 -29.91 2.73 3.04
CA ILE A 257 -30.50 1.57 2.36
C ILE A 257 -31.20 2.06 1.09
N LEU A 258 -30.76 1.59 -0.07
CA LEU A 258 -31.29 1.97 -1.38
C LEU A 258 -32.37 0.98 -1.83
N LYS A 259 -33.35 0.72 -0.96
CA LYS A 259 -34.49 -0.17 -1.27
C LYS A 259 -35.59 0.60 -2.02
N ASP A 260 -35.90 1.77 -1.50
CA ASP A 260 -36.95 2.66 -1.99
C ASP A 260 -36.34 3.74 -2.88
N ARG A 261 -37.20 4.49 -3.58
CA ARG A 261 -36.79 5.56 -4.47
C ARG A 261 -36.12 6.67 -3.66
N LEU A 262 -34.99 7.13 -4.18
CA LEU A 262 -34.17 8.14 -3.53
C LEU A 262 -33.58 9.05 -4.58
N SER A 263 -33.56 10.35 -4.33
CA SER A 263 -32.82 11.32 -5.13
C SER A 263 -32.30 12.41 -4.20
N ARG A 264 -31.01 12.32 -3.84
CA ARG A 264 -30.39 13.18 -2.83
C ARG A 264 -29.03 13.68 -3.32
N VAL A 265 -28.72 14.93 -2.98
CA VAL A 265 -27.40 15.52 -3.18
C VAL A 265 -26.78 15.77 -1.80
N TYR A 266 -25.59 15.21 -1.58
CA TYR A 266 -24.80 15.36 -0.36
C TYR A 266 -23.71 16.40 -0.57
N ALA A 267 -23.84 17.53 0.11
CA ALA A 267 -22.91 18.64 -0.01
C ALA A 267 -23.03 19.59 1.17
N ALA A 268 -22.08 20.51 1.34
CA ALA A 268 -22.28 21.63 2.25
C ALA A 268 -23.37 22.58 1.70
N PRO A 269 -24.30 23.07 2.54
CA PRO A 269 -25.28 24.07 2.13
C PRO A 269 -24.60 25.30 1.49
N PRO A 270 -25.13 25.90 0.42
CA PRO A 270 -24.50 27.04 -0.24
C PRO A 270 -24.16 28.20 0.72
N GLN A 271 -25.00 28.43 1.74
CA GLN A 271 -24.76 29.44 2.78
C GLN A 271 -23.56 29.10 3.67
N GLU A 272 -23.31 27.82 3.95
CA GLU A 272 -22.14 27.36 4.71
C GLU A 272 -20.86 27.49 3.88
N ARG A 273 -20.92 27.31 2.55
CA ARG A 273 -19.75 27.45 1.66
C ARG A 273 -19.20 28.86 1.59
N LEU A 274 -19.98 29.87 1.98
CA LEU A 274 -19.53 31.26 2.06
C LEU A 274 -18.58 31.51 3.25
N LYS A 275 -18.49 30.58 4.22
CA LYS A 275 -17.56 30.68 5.34
C LYS A 275 -16.14 30.35 4.88
N ALA A 276 -15.14 30.97 5.51
CA ALA A 276 -13.73 30.70 5.23
C ALA A 276 -13.34 29.23 5.49
N PHE A 277 -13.98 28.59 6.46
CA PHE A 277 -13.82 27.18 6.79
C PHE A 277 -15.20 26.56 7.01
N TYR A 278 -15.47 25.46 6.33
CA TYR A 278 -16.72 24.71 6.47
C TYR A 278 -16.47 23.22 6.25
N ASN A 279 -17.38 22.39 6.76
CA ASN A 279 -17.30 20.94 6.61
C ASN A 279 -17.74 20.54 5.20
N THR A 280 -16.80 20.06 4.40
CA THR A 280 -17.11 19.45 3.08
C THR A 280 -17.61 18.03 3.26
N SER A 281 -18.36 17.53 2.28
CA SER A 281 -18.62 16.09 2.14
C SER A 281 -17.31 15.29 2.17
N PRO A 282 -17.31 13.99 2.48
CA PRO A 282 -16.11 13.17 2.35
C PRO A 282 -15.67 13.10 0.89
N THR A 283 -14.37 12.93 0.64
CA THR A 283 -13.81 12.68 -0.70
C THR A 283 -14.05 11.25 -1.18
N LYS A 284 -14.50 10.38 -0.28
CA LYS A 284 -14.70 8.95 -0.47
C LYS A 284 -16.03 8.50 0.08
N TYR A 285 -16.66 7.53 -0.57
CA TYR A 285 -17.78 6.77 -0.04
C TYR A 285 -17.82 5.38 -0.65
N GLU A 286 -18.55 4.46 -0.03
CA GLU A 286 -18.60 3.06 -0.43
C GLU A 286 -20.02 2.69 -0.84
N THR A 287 -20.14 1.95 -1.93
CA THR A 287 -21.38 1.34 -2.39
C THR A 287 -21.32 -0.15 -2.09
N LEU A 288 -22.39 -0.69 -1.51
CA LEU A 288 -22.46 -2.04 -0.97
C LEU A 288 -23.55 -2.83 -1.69
N ASP A 289 -23.19 -3.89 -2.41
CA ASP A 289 -24.15 -4.88 -2.92
C ASP A 289 -23.99 -6.20 -2.17
N GLN A 290 -24.77 -6.37 -1.08
CA GLN A 290 -24.77 -7.63 -0.32
C GLN A 290 -25.36 -8.81 -1.10
N GLY A 291 -26.00 -8.58 -2.24
CA GLY A 291 -26.50 -9.65 -3.10
C GLY A 291 -25.39 -10.28 -3.95
N LYS A 292 -24.42 -9.47 -4.37
CA LYS A 292 -23.23 -9.90 -5.13
C LYS A 292 -21.99 -10.06 -4.26
N GLU A 293 -22.04 -9.59 -3.01
CA GLU A 293 -20.90 -9.51 -2.10
C GLU A 293 -19.79 -8.61 -2.68
N LEU A 294 -20.20 -7.60 -3.48
CA LEU A 294 -19.30 -6.63 -4.10
C LEU A 294 -19.38 -5.29 -3.39
N PHE A 295 -18.22 -4.69 -3.18
CA PHE A 295 -18.06 -3.37 -2.59
C PHE A 295 -17.25 -2.50 -3.54
N PHE A 296 -17.79 -1.33 -3.87
CA PHE A 296 -17.07 -0.34 -4.67
C PHE A 296 -16.82 0.91 -3.86
N ARG A 297 -15.57 1.34 -3.82
CA ARG A 297 -15.21 2.64 -3.25
C ARG A 297 -15.19 3.68 -4.35
N VAL A 298 -15.98 4.73 -4.19
CA VAL A 298 -16.05 5.85 -5.11
C VAL A 298 -15.31 7.03 -4.50
N ILE A 299 -14.33 7.55 -5.24
CA ILE A 299 -13.49 8.68 -4.83
C ILE A 299 -13.77 9.84 -5.79
N ARG A 300 -14.03 11.02 -5.21
CA ARG A 300 -14.30 12.27 -5.94
C ARG A 300 -13.14 13.24 -5.86
N ILE A 301 -12.89 13.97 -6.94
CA ILE A 301 -11.83 14.99 -7.04
C ILE A 301 -12.37 16.19 -7.83
N GLY A 302 -12.14 17.41 -7.35
CA GLY A 302 -12.52 18.65 -8.06
C GLY A 302 -14.03 18.97 -8.08
N PHE A 303 -14.88 18.03 -7.65
CA PHE A 303 -16.31 18.23 -7.43
C PHE A 303 -16.60 18.37 -5.96
N GLU A 304 -17.58 19.20 -5.56
CA GLU A 304 -17.97 19.39 -4.16
C GLU A 304 -19.20 18.58 -3.75
N ASP A 305 -20.07 18.24 -4.71
CA ASP A 305 -21.34 17.57 -4.45
C ASP A 305 -21.23 16.07 -4.77
N ILE A 306 -22.03 15.25 -4.08
CA ILE A 306 -22.21 13.83 -4.37
C ILE A 306 -23.69 13.60 -4.65
N TYR A 307 -24.01 13.09 -5.84
CA TYR A 307 -25.36 12.66 -6.18
C TYR A 307 -25.56 11.18 -5.82
N VAL A 308 -26.71 10.89 -5.21
CA VAL A 308 -27.16 9.53 -4.91
C VAL A 308 -28.61 9.39 -5.34
N GLY A 309 -28.84 8.47 -6.26
CA GLY A 309 -30.14 8.14 -6.83
C GLY A 309 -30.43 6.64 -6.76
N SER A 310 -31.65 6.30 -6.36
CA SER A 310 -32.18 4.94 -6.38
C SER A 310 -33.51 4.92 -7.15
N PRO A 311 -33.71 3.99 -8.10
CA PRO A 311 -34.98 3.83 -8.81
C PRO A 311 -36.12 3.28 -7.93
N GLY A 312 -35.82 2.64 -6.80
CA GLY A 312 -36.83 1.90 -6.01
C GLY A 312 -37.56 0.84 -6.85
N SER A 313 -38.87 0.68 -6.67
CA SER A 313 -39.71 -0.21 -7.51
C SER A 313 -39.69 0.10 -9.01
N PHE A 314 -39.28 1.30 -9.43
CA PHE A 314 -39.26 1.66 -10.87
C PHE A 314 -38.14 0.97 -11.65
N ALA A 315 -37.20 0.29 -10.99
CA ALA A 315 -36.18 -0.50 -11.67
C ALA A 315 -36.80 -1.53 -12.64
N GLU A 316 -37.93 -2.14 -12.25
CA GLU A 316 -38.65 -3.16 -13.03
C GLU A 316 -39.14 -2.63 -14.40
N LYS A 317 -39.34 -1.31 -14.54
CA LYS A 317 -39.71 -0.68 -15.83
C LYS A 317 -38.57 -0.74 -16.85
N TYR A 318 -37.34 -0.82 -16.36
CA TYR A 318 -36.12 -0.68 -17.16
C TYR A 318 -35.38 -2.00 -17.35
N GLY A 319 -35.61 -3.02 -16.51
CA GLY A 319 -35.14 -4.39 -16.71
C GLY A 319 -35.32 -5.26 -15.47
N GLU A 320 -34.78 -6.48 -15.52
CA GLU A 320 -34.83 -7.43 -14.39
C GLU A 320 -33.79 -7.10 -13.30
N ASP A 321 -32.70 -6.43 -13.68
CA ASP A 321 -31.63 -6.08 -12.78
C ASP A 321 -31.90 -4.77 -12.04
N TYR A 322 -31.49 -4.72 -10.77
CA TYR A 322 -31.52 -3.50 -9.99
C TYR A 322 -30.31 -2.61 -10.32
N PHE A 323 -30.45 -1.30 -10.17
CA PHE A 323 -29.34 -0.37 -10.38
C PHE A 323 -29.43 0.83 -9.46
N ILE A 324 -28.30 1.49 -9.25
CA ILE A 324 -28.22 2.77 -8.53
C ILE A 324 -27.49 3.77 -9.41
N CYS A 325 -27.81 5.06 -9.25
CA CYS A 325 -27.10 6.15 -9.92
C CYS A 325 -26.33 6.93 -8.86
N THR A 326 -25.01 7.01 -8.99
CA THR A 326 -24.21 7.79 -8.05
C THR A 326 -22.98 8.37 -8.71
N GLY A 327 -22.49 9.49 -8.19
CA GLY A 327 -21.22 10.05 -8.62
C GLY A 327 -21.03 11.49 -8.17
N PRO A 328 -19.83 12.04 -8.42
CA PRO A 328 -19.51 13.41 -8.09
C PRO A 328 -20.19 14.40 -9.05
N ALA A 329 -20.60 15.53 -8.49
CA ALA A 329 -21.31 16.56 -9.22
C ALA A 329 -20.99 17.98 -8.70
N ALA A 330 -21.33 18.97 -9.53
CA ALA A 330 -21.33 20.38 -9.22
C ALA A 330 -22.68 20.94 -9.72
N MET A 331 -23.69 20.79 -8.86
CA MET A 331 -25.10 21.08 -9.17
C MET A 331 -25.63 22.24 -8.35
N LEU A 332 -25.29 22.28 -7.06
CA LEU A 332 -25.81 23.28 -6.13
C LEU A 332 -25.11 24.63 -6.30
N VAL A 333 -23.79 24.58 -6.50
CA VAL A 333 -22.96 25.74 -6.80
C VAL A 333 -22.25 25.45 -8.12
N PRO A 334 -22.71 26.05 -9.23
CA PRO A 334 -22.07 25.88 -10.52
C PRO A 334 -20.61 26.37 -10.51
N VAL A 335 -19.76 25.72 -11.31
CA VAL A 335 -18.35 26.07 -11.45
C VAL A 335 -18.21 27.22 -12.45
N VAL A 336 -17.49 28.27 -12.07
CA VAL A 336 -17.16 29.39 -12.98
C VAL A 336 -15.73 29.22 -13.48
N VAL A 337 -15.56 29.09 -14.80
CA VAL A 337 -14.25 28.97 -15.46
C VAL A 337 -13.95 30.26 -16.22
N LYS A 338 -12.92 31.01 -15.80
CA LYS A 338 -12.57 32.28 -16.45
C LYS A 338 -11.77 32.06 -17.74
N PRO A 339 -11.70 33.06 -18.63
CA PRO A 339 -10.83 33.04 -19.81
C PRO A 339 -9.39 32.66 -19.48
N GLY A 340 -8.89 31.62 -20.15
CA GLY A 340 -7.52 31.10 -19.97
C GLY A 340 -7.34 30.20 -18.76
N GLU A 341 -8.34 30.03 -17.90
CA GLU A 341 -8.30 29.09 -16.78
C GLU A 341 -8.71 27.67 -17.22
N GLU A 342 -8.23 26.68 -16.46
CA GLU A 342 -8.58 25.28 -16.58
C GLU A 342 -9.28 24.79 -15.31
N TRP A 343 -10.35 24.03 -15.47
CA TRP A 343 -11.02 23.32 -14.38
C TRP A 343 -10.87 21.81 -14.58
N LYS A 344 -10.67 21.07 -13.48
CA LYS A 344 -10.45 19.63 -13.48
C LYS A 344 -11.39 18.96 -12.49
N GLY A 345 -12.01 17.87 -12.93
CA GLY A 345 -12.82 17.00 -12.08
C GLY A 345 -12.52 15.53 -12.39
N ALA A 346 -12.62 14.65 -11.39
CA ALA A 346 -12.45 13.23 -11.62
C ALA A 346 -13.27 12.36 -10.66
N GLN A 347 -13.58 11.16 -11.14
CA GLN A 347 -14.18 10.08 -10.40
C GLN A 347 -13.33 8.83 -10.56
N MET A 348 -13.02 8.17 -9.44
CA MET A 348 -12.36 6.87 -9.41
C MET A 348 -13.28 5.85 -8.74
N ILE A 349 -13.43 4.68 -9.36
CA ILE A 349 -14.17 3.54 -8.83
C ILE A 349 -13.15 2.43 -8.57
N GLU A 350 -12.95 2.11 -7.30
CA GLU A 350 -12.16 0.96 -6.86
C GLU A 350 -13.10 -0.20 -6.58
N HIS A 351 -12.70 -1.40 -6.96
CA HIS A 351 -13.39 -2.62 -6.58
C HIS A 351 -12.53 -3.33 -5.53
N ASP A 352 -13.09 -3.55 -4.36
CA ASP A 352 -12.40 -4.29 -3.31
C ASP A 352 -12.67 -5.78 -3.51
N ASN A 353 -11.59 -6.56 -3.52
CA ASN A 353 -11.65 -8.02 -3.64
C ASN A 353 -11.50 -8.73 -2.29
N PHE A 354 -11.41 -7.98 -1.19
CA PHE A 354 -11.28 -8.56 0.15
C PHE A 354 -12.63 -9.08 0.67
N PHE A 355 -12.67 -10.38 0.97
CA PHE A 355 -13.64 -10.96 1.88
C PHE A 355 -13.59 -10.19 3.22
N PRO A 356 -14.72 -9.74 3.79
CA PRO A 356 -14.76 -9.31 5.17
C PRO A 356 -14.78 -10.57 6.04
N VAL A 357 -13.60 -11.12 6.35
CA VAL A 357 -13.48 -12.05 7.47
C VAL A 357 -13.57 -11.22 8.75
N VAL A 358 -14.68 -11.43 9.46
CA VAL A 358 -15.05 -10.90 10.79
C VAL A 358 -15.62 -9.48 10.82
N ALA A 359 -16.96 -9.44 10.87
CA ALA A 359 -17.69 -8.36 11.52
C ALA A 359 -17.26 -8.27 12.99
N GLY A 360 -16.40 -7.31 13.32
CA GLY A 360 -15.95 -7.07 14.70
C GLY A 360 -14.70 -6.20 14.88
N SER A 361 -13.95 -5.86 13.83
CA SER A 361 -12.72 -5.07 13.98
C SER A 361 -12.74 -3.80 13.13
N ALA A 362 -12.20 -2.71 13.68
CA ALA A 362 -12.09 -1.38 13.07
C ALA A 362 -11.09 -1.30 11.90
N LEU A 363 -10.81 -2.42 11.25
CA LEU A 363 -9.78 -2.59 10.20
C LEU A 363 -10.27 -2.24 8.78
N SER A 364 -11.57 -1.98 8.58
CA SER A 364 -12.11 -1.64 7.25
C SER A 364 -11.82 -0.21 6.77
N LYS A 365 -11.11 0.62 7.54
CA LYS A 365 -10.83 2.03 7.18
C LYS A 365 -9.47 2.31 6.53
N ILE A 366 -8.56 1.33 6.44
CA ILE A 366 -7.13 1.56 6.12
C ILE A 366 -6.75 1.02 4.73
N ILE A 367 -7.48 1.45 3.71
CA ILE A 367 -7.01 1.38 2.33
C ILE A 367 -7.36 2.74 1.76
N LEU A 368 -6.42 3.70 1.67
CA LEU A 368 -6.67 4.92 0.89
C LEU A 368 -5.49 5.83 0.55
N GLN A 369 -4.26 5.36 0.67
CA GLN A 369 -3.11 6.25 0.44
C GLN A 369 -1.99 5.74 -0.48
N PRO A 370 -2.16 4.66 -1.28
CA PRO A 370 -1.47 4.55 -2.57
C PRO A 370 -2.19 5.31 -3.71
N TYR A 371 -3.37 5.89 -3.45
CA TYR A 371 -4.22 6.46 -4.51
C TYR A 371 -3.98 7.93 -4.79
N ILE A 372 -3.41 8.69 -3.85
CA ILE A 372 -2.95 10.06 -4.11
C ILE A 372 -1.80 10.06 -5.12
N GLU A 373 -0.95 9.02 -5.17
CA GLU A 373 0.09 8.91 -6.19
C GLU A 373 -0.41 8.39 -7.55
N GLN A 374 -1.41 7.51 -7.60
CA GLN A 374 -2.13 7.22 -8.85
C GLN A 374 -2.86 8.47 -9.37
N LEU A 375 -3.39 9.29 -8.48
CA LEU A 375 -3.94 10.62 -8.77
C LEU A 375 -2.87 11.60 -9.27
N PHE A 376 -1.72 11.70 -8.59
CA PHE A 376 -0.62 12.58 -8.99
C PHE A 376 0.00 12.10 -10.30
N SER A 377 0.07 10.80 -10.55
CA SER A 377 0.49 10.22 -11.83
C SER A 377 -0.53 10.52 -12.94
N LEU A 378 -1.83 10.37 -12.68
CA LEU A 378 -2.89 10.76 -13.61
C LEU A 378 -2.83 12.27 -13.90
N LEU A 379 -2.71 13.11 -12.86
CA LEU A 379 -2.59 14.57 -12.97
C LEU A 379 -1.27 14.98 -13.67
N GLN A 380 -0.14 14.35 -13.35
CA GLN A 380 1.17 14.59 -13.97
C GLN A 380 1.18 14.14 -15.44
N ARG A 381 0.60 12.99 -15.77
CA ARG A 381 0.48 12.50 -17.16
C ARG A 381 -0.48 13.36 -17.99
N ILE A 382 -1.59 13.81 -17.38
CA ILE A 382 -2.49 14.83 -17.97
C ILE A 382 -1.71 16.11 -18.31
N THR A 383 -0.83 16.60 -17.42
CA THR A 383 0.02 17.77 -17.71
C THR A 383 1.18 17.50 -18.67
N SER A 384 1.72 16.27 -18.68
CA SER A 384 2.83 15.87 -19.56
C SER A 384 2.40 15.75 -21.01
N MET A 385 1.21 15.22 -21.28
CA MET A 385 0.65 15.10 -22.63
C MET A 385 0.24 16.45 -23.25
N ALA A 386 -0.02 17.48 -22.42
CA ALA A 386 -0.28 18.84 -22.90
C ALA A 386 0.99 19.58 -23.36
N LEU A 387 2.18 19.02 -23.12
CA LEU A 387 3.48 19.62 -23.40
C LEU A 387 4.43 18.61 -24.07
N SER A 388 4.12 18.16 -25.29
CA SER A 388 5.14 17.49 -26.11
C SER A 388 4.95 17.68 -27.62
N SER A 389 5.69 18.64 -28.17
CA SER A 389 6.29 18.56 -29.51
C SER A 389 7.77 18.20 -29.35
N PRO A 390 8.43 17.56 -30.34
CA PRO A 390 9.27 16.39 -30.08
C PRO A 390 10.73 16.72 -29.81
N PHE A 391 11.32 16.02 -28.83
CA PHE A 391 12.73 15.66 -28.87
C PHE A 391 12.85 14.17 -28.53
N SER A 392 13.37 13.43 -29.51
CA SER A 392 13.59 11.98 -29.47
C SER A 392 14.74 11.62 -28.53
N LEU A 393 14.55 10.60 -27.68
CA LEU A 393 15.64 9.81 -27.14
C LEU A 393 15.41 8.34 -27.53
N SER A 394 16.25 7.88 -28.44
CA SER A 394 16.35 6.50 -28.91
C SER A 394 17.01 5.62 -27.84
N PHE A 395 16.34 4.54 -27.43
CA PHE A 395 16.96 3.44 -26.69
C PHE A 395 17.14 2.23 -27.60
N THR A 396 18.39 1.77 -27.73
CA THR A 396 18.80 0.54 -28.42
C THR A 396 18.63 -0.67 -27.49
N SER A 397 17.99 -1.73 -27.99
CA SER A 397 17.84 -3.01 -27.31
C SER A 397 19.06 -3.92 -27.53
N ILE A 398 19.56 -4.56 -26.47
CA ILE A 398 20.53 -5.67 -26.54
C ILE A 398 19.78 -6.99 -26.27
N PRO A 399 19.92 -8.03 -27.12
CA PRO A 399 19.34 -9.35 -26.86
C PRO A 399 20.32 -10.26 -26.12
N PHE A 400 19.83 -11.01 -25.13
CA PHE A 400 20.56 -12.14 -24.52
C PHE A 400 19.98 -13.48 -25.03
N THR A 401 20.86 -14.33 -25.53
CA THR A 401 20.60 -15.66 -26.08
C THR A 401 20.82 -16.75 -25.02
N ASN A 402 19.92 -17.74 -24.96
CA ASN A 402 20.08 -18.98 -24.20
C ASN A 402 20.95 -19.99 -24.95
N PRO A 403 21.68 -20.88 -24.24
CA PRO A 403 22.07 -22.17 -24.78
C PRO A 403 21.35 -23.33 -24.07
N THR A 404 20.75 -24.19 -24.90
CA THR A 404 20.31 -25.55 -24.60
C THR A 404 21.48 -26.53 -24.54
N ASN A 405 21.46 -27.52 -23.64
CA ASN A 405 21.78 -28.89 -24.04
C ASN A 405 21.19 -29.98 -23.11
N ARG A 406 20.74 -31.06 -23.74
CA ARG A 406 20.21 -32.30 -23.16
C ARG A 406 21.36 -33.24 -22.77
N HIS A 407 21.14 -34.17 -21.83
CA HIS A 407 21.41 -35.60 -22.02
C HIS A 407 20.72 -36.46 -20.93
N LEU A 408 19.98 -37.48 -21.38
CA LEU A 408 19.41 -38.61 -20.64
C LEU A 408 20.46 -39.71 -20.47
N PHE A 409 20.41 -40.50 -19.40
CA PHE A 409 20.46 -41.99 -19.45
C PHE A 409 19.99 -42.62 -18.12
N ASN A 410 19.13 -43.64 -18.26
CA ASN A 410 18.56 -44.53 -17.23
C ASN A 410 19.59 -45.51 -16.64
N TYR A 411 19.31 -46.10 -15.47
CA TYR A 411 19.05 -47.54 -15.25
C TYR A 411 18.87 -47.84 -13.74
N LEU A 412 17.71 -48.42 -13.39
CA LEU A 412 17.43 -49.27 -12.22
C LEU A 412 17.75 -50.75 -12.62
N PRO A 413 17.74 -51.84 -11.78
CA PRO A 413 17.10 -51.96 -10.46
C PRO A 413 17.65 -53.02 -9.42
N HIS A 414 16.97 -53.07 -8.25
CA HIS A 414 16.67 -54.20 -7.32
C HIS A 414 17.75 -54.98 -6.54
N LEU A 415 17.56 -55.12 -5.21
CA LEU A 415 17.30 -56.40 -4.54
C LEU A 415 16.78 -56.25 -3.08
N HIS A 416 15.85 -57.15 -2.75
CA HIS A 416 15.15 -57.39 -1.49
C HIS A 416 16.04 -57.89 -0.34
N SER A 417 15.54 -57.75 0.90
CA SER A 417 15.25 -58.84 1.90
C SER A 417 15.48 -58.28 3.31
N SER A 418 14.47 -58.04 4.15
CA SER A 418 13.60 -58.97 4.93
C SER A 418 13.75 -58.69 6.44
N CYS A 419 12.58 -58.58 7.07
CA CYS A 419 12.25 -58.27 8.46
C CYS A 419 12.88 -59.21 9.52
N LEU A 420 13.27 -58.67 10.68
CA LEU A 420 13.22 -59.35 11.98
C LEU A 420 12.78 -58.36 13.07
N GLN A 421 11.65 -58.66 13.71
CA GLN A 421 11.14 -58.04 14.93
C GLN A 421 11.96 -58.49 16.14
N TYR A 422 12.27 -57.60 17.10
CA TYR A 422 12.28 -57.97 18.51
C TYR A 422 12.14 -56.78 19.49
N SER A 423 11.08 -56.87 20.30
CA SER A 423 10.99 -56.57 21.73
C SER A 423 11.26 -55.16 22.28
N SER A 424 10.17 -54.53 22.71
CA SER A 424 10.06 -53.53 23.77
C SER A 424 10.85 -53.88 25.05
N LYS A 425 11.75 -52.99 25.49
CA LYS A 425 12.05 -52.79 26.92
C LYS A 425 12.40 -51.32 27.17
N LYS A 426 11.60 -50.67 28.02
CA LYS A 426 11.90 -49.43 28.73
C LYS A 426 13.33 -49.48 29.31
N ARG A 427 14.13 -48.46 29.03
CA ARG A 427 15.31 -48.09 29.81
C ARG A 427 15.29 -46.58 29.97
N GLU A 428 14.88 -46.14 31.16
CA GLU A 428 15.22 -44.81 31.66
C GLU A 428 16.74 -44.77 31.84
N PHE A 429 17.39 -43.78 31.24
CA PHE A 429 18.76 -43.41 31.56
C PHE A 429 18.78 -41.97 32.08
N PRO A 430 19.53 -41.69 33.15
CA PRO A 430 19.65 -40.36 33.73
C PRO A 430 20.41 -39.43 32.77
N LEU A 431 19.94 -38.19 32.65
CA LEU A 431 20.61 -37.13 31.91
C LEU A 431 22.00 -36.86 32.53
N PRO A 432 23.10 -37.00 31.78
CA PRO A 432 24.40 -36.59 32.27
C PRO A 432 24.51 -35.07 32.19
N SER A 433 24.65 -34.44 33.37
CA SER A 433 25.22 -33.10 33.52
C SER A 433 26.67 -33.13 33.00
N VAL A 434 26.97 -32.44 31.90
CA VAL A 434 28.36 -32.27 31.42
C VAL A 434 28.64 -30.85 30.97
N ALA A 435 29.45 -30.20 31.81
CA ALA A 435 30.52 -29.23 31.56
C ALA A 435 30.65 -28.58 30.17
N SER A 436 30.71 -27.24 30.22
CA SER A 436 31.25 -26.34 29.20
C SER A 436 32.60 -26.83 28.64
N ILE A 437 32.63 -27.18 27.36
CA ILE A 437 33.87 -27.49 26.62
C ILE A 437 34.38 -26.21 25.93
N PRO A 438 35.67 -25.84 26.08
CA PRO A 438 36.27 -24.73 25.34
C PRO A 438 36.48 -25.09 23.86
N TYR A 439 36.07 -24.17 22.98
CA TYR A 439 36.32 -24.09 21.53
C TYR A 439 36.82 -25.38 20.85
N GLN A 440 35.88 -26.22 20.40
CA GLN A 440 36.04 -27.00 19.17
C GLN A 440 35.22 -26.32 18.07
N PRO A 441 35.65 -26.35 16.79
CA PRO A 441 34.78 -25.94 15.70
C PRO A 441 33.50 -26.78 15.79
N ILE A 442 32.33 -26.11 15.73
CA ILE A 442 31.01 -26.76 15.79
C ILE A 442 31.03 -27.97 14.86
N ASN A 443 30.91 -29.18 15.41
CA ASN A 443 30.94 -30.41 14.62
C ASN A 443 29.56 -30.58 13.96
N VAL A 444 29.49 -30.25 12.67
CA VAL A 444 28.25 -30.26 11.90
C VAL A 444 27.75 -31.69 11.72
N ASP A 445 28.65 -32.65 11.53
CA ASP A 445 28.28 -34.06 11.41
C ASP A 445 27.63 -34.58 12.69
N TYR A 446 28.11 -34.14 13.85
CA TYR A 446 27.49 -34.44 15.15
C TYR A 446 26.11 -33.77 15.31
N LEU A 447 25.98 -32.50 14.90
CA LEU A 447 24.69 -31.81 14.95
C LEU A 447 23.66 -32.41 14.01
N GLU A 448 24.08 -32.84 12.82
CA GLU A 448 23.23 -33.58 11.90
C GLU A 448 22.88 -34.96 12.47
N GLU A 449 23.82 -35.70 13.04
CA GLU A 449 23.54 -37.03 13.62
C GLU A 449 22.57 -36.94 14.80
N GLU A 450 22.71 -35.95 15.68
CA GLU A 450 21.90 -35.84 16.90
C GLU A 450 20.54 -35.15 16.69
N PHE A 451 20.46 -34.16 15.80
CA PHE A 451 19.26 -33.32 15.64
C PHE A 451 18.55 -33.44 14.29
N SER A 452 19.08 -34.23 13.33
CA SER A 452 18.38 -34.46 12.06
C SER A 452 17.01 -35.12 12.26
N GLY A 453 16.04 -34.72 11.45
CA GLY A 453 14.67 -35.26 11.47
C GLY A 453 13.60 -34.31 12.05
N HIS A 454 13.99 -33.22 12.70
CA HIS A 454 13.06 -32.24 13.30
C HIS A 454 12.77 -31.02 12.38
N GLY A 455 13.01 -31.14 11.08
CA GLY A 455 12.83 -30.02 10.12
C GLY A 455 13.95 -28.97 10.11
N VAL A 456 15.09 -29.29 10.74
CA VAL A 456 16.30 -28.46 10.77
C VAL A 456 17.42 -29.11 9.97
N THR A 457 18.13 -28.32 9.17
CA THR A 457 19.32 -28.73 8.42
C THR A 457 20.50 -27.84 8.82
N PHE A 458 21.70 -28.40 8.88
CA PHE A 458 22.90 -27.65 9.21
C PHE A 458 23.81 -27.52 7.99
N GLU A 459 24.35 -26.32 7.76
CA GLU A 459 25.29 -26.07 6.69
C GLU A 459 26.53 -25.39 7.25
N ARG A 460 27.68 -25.61 6.60
CA ARG A 460 28.94 -24.95 6.95
C ARG A 460 29.48 -24.13 5.79
N PRO A 461 29.01 -22.89 5.60
CA PRO A 461 29.51 -22.03 4.52
C PRO A 461 30.96 -21.54 4.74
N SER A 462 31.46 -21.53 5.98
CA SER A 462 32.83 -21.10 6.34
C SER A 462 33.25 -21.55 7.76
N ASP A 463 33.74 -20.64 8.61
CA ASP A 463 34.10 -20.89 10.02
C ASP A 463 32.89 -20.92 10.96
N SER A 464 31.73 -20.41 10.51
CA SER A 464 30.46 -20.42 11.24
C SER A 464 29.50 -21.51 10.76
N CYS A 465 28.72 -22.09 11.68
CA CYS A 465 27.65 -23.04 11.36
C CYS A 465 26.33 -22.31 11.17
N VAL A 466 25.55 -22.72 10.18
CA VAL A 466 24.23 -22.17 9.87
C VAL A 466 23.18 -23.27 10.08
N ALA A 467 22.22 -23.03 10.97
CA ALA A 467 21.06 -23.88 11.17
C ALA A 467 19.87 -23.29 10.42
N LYS A 468 19.26 -24.09 9.53
CA LYS A 468 18.11 -23.68 8.74
C LYS A 468 16.88 -24.48 9.16
N MET A 469 15.87 -23.78 9.63
CA MET A 469 14.58 -24.34 10.05
C MET A 469 13.59 -24.18 8.90
N THR A 470 12.90 -25.25 8.50
CA THR A 470 11.89 -25.19 7.41
C THR A 470 10.63 -25.95 7.80
N VAL A 471 9.48 -25.26 7.78
CA VAL A 471 8.16 -25.88 7.99
C VAL A 471 7.52 -26.26 6.65
N GLU A 472 6.62 -27.26 6.62
CA GLU A 472 5.97 -27.78 5.41
C GLU A 472 5.20 -26.70 4.62
N ASN A 473 4.73 -25.65 5.31
CA ASN A 473 4.08 -24.50 4.70
C ASN A 473 5.03 -23.70 3.76
N GLY A 474 6.34 -23.92 3.82
CA GLY A 474 7.34 -23.22 3.00
C GLY A 474 7.99 -22.01 3.68
N SER A 475 7.54 -21.65 4.89
CA SER A 475 8.24 -20.67 5.73
C SER A 475 9.59 -21.25 6.19
N SER A 476 10.65 -20.44 6.16
CA SER A 476 11.99 -20.88 6.57
C SER A 476 12.76 -19.79 7.29
N VAL A 477 13.58 -20.19 8.26
CA VAL A 477 14.42 -19.31 9.08
C VAL A 477 15.85 -19.80 9.04
N THR A 478 16.79 -18.86 9.00
CA THR A 478 18.23 -19.15 9.02
C THR A 478 18.88 -18.53 10.25
N LEU A 479 19.50 -19.36 11.07
CA LEU A 479 20.15 -19.02 12.34
C LEU A 479 21.66 -19.28 12.22
N MET A 480 22.48 -18.34 12.70
CA MET A 480 23.93 -18.45 12.69
C MET A 480 24.50 -18.76 14.09
N LEU A 481 25.21 -19.88 14.20
CA LEU A 481 25.89 -20.32 15.42
C LEU A 481 27.40 -20.08 15.34
N PRO A 482 28.05 -19.67 16.43
CA PRO A 482 27.51 -19.51 17.79
C PRO A 482 26.95 -18.11 18.09
N SER A 483 26.75 -17.25 17.08
CA SER A 483 26.34 -15.86 17.32
C SER A 483 24.90 -15.68 17.84
N GLY A 484 24.02 -16.68 17.64
CA GLY A 484 22.60 -16.57 17.95
C GLY A 484 21.84 -15.60 17.02
N LEU A 485 22.46 -15.16 15.92
CA LEU A 485 21.88 -14.20 14.98
C LEU A 485 20.93 -14.89 14.00
N ILE A 486 19.69 -14.41 13.91
CA ILE A 486 18.78 -14.81 12.83
C ILE A 486 19.05 -13.94 11.61
N THR A 487 19.52 -14.53 10.52
CA THR A 487 19.96 -13.79 9.33
C THR A 487 18.93 -13.72 8.22
N SER A 488 17.93 -14.61 8.23
CA SER A 488 16.87 -14.66 7.22
C SER A 488 15.61 -15.27 7.82
N TYR A 489 14.46 -14.69 7.49
CA TYR A 489 13.14 -15.23 7.74
C TYR A 489 12.28 -15.03 6.50
N LYS A 490 12.09 -16.12 5.76
CA LYS A 490 11.22 -16.16 4.58
C LYS A 490 9.86 -16.69 4.99
N ALA A 491 8.87 -15.81 5.00
CA ALA A 491 7.50 -16.17 5.33
C ALA A 491 6.67 -16.41 4.06
N ARG A 492 5.71 -17.35 4.11
CA ARG A 492 4.73 -17.56 3.02
C ARG A 492 3.73 -16.42 2.95
N MET A 493 3.34 -16.04 1.73
CA MET A 493 2.39 -14.96 1.45
C MET A 493 1.10 -15.51 0.83
N TRP A 494 -0.01 -14.77 0.92
CA TRP A 494 -1.32 -15.07 0.31
C TRP A 494 -1.28 -15.45 -1.18
N HIS A 495 -0.31 -14.92 -1.94
CA HIS A 495 -0.14 -15.25 -3.36
C HIS A 495 0.64 -16.56 -3.61
N GLY A 496 0.86 -17.37 -2.57
CA GLY A 496 1.52 -18.67 -2.64
C GLY A 496 3.05 -18.64 -2.77
N GLY A 497 3.66 -17.45 -2.78
CA GLY A 497 5.12 -17.29 -2.77
C GLY A 497 5.68 -17.07 -1.36
N THR A 498 7.01 -16.98 -1.24
CA THR A 498 7.69 -16.61 0.01
C THR A 498 8.41 -15.27 -0.13
N VAL A 499 8.45 -14.50 0.96
CA VAL A 499 9.08 -13.17 1.00
C VAL A 499 10.01 -13.07 2.20
N GLU A 500 11.21 -12.52 1.98
CA GLU A 500 12.19 -12.23 3.02
C GLU A 500 11.73 -11.07 3.91
N LEU A 501 11.51 -11.30 5.20
CA LEU A 501 11.05 -10.27 6.13
C LEU A 501 12.20 -9.56 6.86
N LEU A 502 13.39 -10.16 6.92
CA LEU A 502 14.52 -9.60 7.65
C LEU A 502 15.56 -8.97 6.72
N GLN A 503 16.05 -7.80 7.13
CA GLN A 503 17.15 -7.14 6.42
C GLN A 503 18.48 -7.61 6.98
N THR A 504 19.32 -8.17 6.12
CA THR A 504 20.73 -8.43 6.43
C THR A 504 21.66 -7.88 5.36
N SER A 505 22.88 -7.55 5.80
CA SER A 505 23.96 -7.05 4.95
C SER A 505 25.25 -7.76 5.34
N VAL A 506 26.08 -8.05 4.35
CA VAL A 506 27.38 -8.69 4.54
C VAL A 506 28.45 -7.70 4.06
N SER A 507 29.43 -7.43 4.91
CA SER A 507 30.53 -6.52 4.65
C SER A 507 31.86 -7.16 5.01
N GLU A 508 32.97 -6.64 4.50
CA GLU A 508 34.31 -7.08 4.88
C GLU A 508 34.64 -6.51 6.28
N GLY A 509 34.88 -7.40 7.24
CA GLY A 509 35.24 -7.04 8.61
C GLY A 509 36.69 -6.62 8.75
N GLU A 510 37.01 -6.00 9.88
CA GLU A 510 38.33 -5.40 10.16
C GLU A 510 39.50 -6.41 10.17
N GLY A 511 39.19 -7.72 10.16
CA GLY A 511 40.15 -8.83 10.05
C GLY A 511 40.03 -9.68 8.76
N GLY A 512 39.37 -9.18 7.70
CA GLY A 512 39.18 -9.91 6.44
C GLY A 512 38.11 -11.02 6.45
N GLY A 513 37.47 -11.26 7.59
CA GLY A 513 36.30 -12.13 7.73
C GLY A 513 35.00 -11.41 7.36
N ALA A 514 33.96 -12.16 6.98
CA ALA A 514 32.64 -11.58 6.67
C ALA A 514 31.95 -11.05 7.94
N ALA A 515 31.68 -9.74 8.00
CA ALA A 515 30.91 -9.10 9.04
C ALA A 515 29.44 -8.98 8.61
N ILE A 516 28.56 -9.75 9.26
CA ILE A 516 27.11 -9.74 9.02
C ILE A 516 26.45 -8.74 9.95
N ARG A 517 25.60 -7.87 9.39
CA ARG A 517 24.79 -6.88 10.13
C ARG A 517 23.33 -6.99 9.71
N GLY A 518 22.41 -6.75 10.63
CA GLY A 518 20.97 -6.81 10.44
C GLY A 518 20.34 -7.97 11.20
N GLY A 519 19.23 -8.48 10.69
CA GLY A 519 18.55 -9.66 11.22
C GLY A 519 17.90 -9.43 12.57
N VAL A 520 17.65 -10.53 13.29
CA VAL A 520 17.16 -10.52 14.69
C VAL A 520 18.29 -10.92 15.61
N SER A 521 18.61 -10.07 16.58
CA SER A 521 19.67 -10.33 17.56
C SER A 521 19.20 -9.99 18.98
N PRO A 522 19.51 -10.85 19.97
CA PRO A 522 19.42 -10.48 21.37
C PRO A 522 20.59 -9.57 21.73
N VAL A 523 20.30 -8.37 22.20
CA VAL A 523 21.30 -7.38 22.61
C VAL A 523 21.08 -7.06 24.08
N LEU A 524 21.70 -7.86 24.95
CA LEU A 524 21.61 -7.72 26.39
C LEU A 524 22.94 -7.24 26.98
N LYS A 525 22.85 -6.41 28.01
CA LYS A 525 23.97 -6.00 28.86
C LYS A 525 23.57 -6.18 30.31
N PHE A 526 24.47 -6.77 31.08
CA PHE A 526 24.30 -7.01 32.51
C PHE A 526 25.31 -6.17 33.27
N ASP A 527 24.78 -5.28 34.11
CA ASP A 527 25.57 -4.42 34.98
C ASP A 527 25.45 -4.94 36.42
N SER A 528 26.58 -5.04 37.11
CA SER A 528 26.68 -5.38 38.53
C SER A 528 27.52 -4.33 39.24
N ASP A 529 27.14 -3.96 40.47
CA ASP A 529 27.76 -2.86 41.21
C ASP A 529 29.28 -3.03 41.36
N GLY A 530 30.06 -2.31 40.55
CA GLY A 530 31.53 -2.26 40.61
C GLY A 530 32.29 -3.23 39.71
N GLU A 531 31.62 -4.05 38.88
CA GLU A 531 32.23 -5.02 37.96
C GLU A 531 32.10 -4.64 36.47
N ILE A 532 32.84 -5.35 35.61
CA ILE A 532 32.81 -5.16 34.15
C ILE A 532 31.47 -5.68 33.61
N SER A 533 30.78 -4.86 32.81
CA SER A 533 29.50 -5.23 32.17
C SER A 533 29.67 -6.46 31.26
N TRP A 534 28.83 -7.48 31.42
CA TRP A 534 28.82 -8.67 30.58
C TRP A 534 27.72 -8.61 29.51
N SER A 535 27.98 -9.19 28.34
CA SER A 535 27.00 -9.34 27.25
C SER A 535 27.14 -10.70 26.58
N PRO A 536 26.04 -11.44 26.34
CA PRO A 536 26.09 -12.74 25.70
C PRO A 536 26.50 -12.61 24.23
N SER A 537 27.68 -13.13 23.88
CA SER A 537 28.22 -13.10 22.50
C SER A 537 28.31 -14.48 21.85
N THR A 538 28.20 -15.54 22.65
CA THR A 538 28.42 -16.92 22.21
C THR A 538 27.34 -17.80 22.81
N TRP A 539 26.61 -18.47 21.92
CA TRP A 539 25.44 -19.29 22.22
C TRP A 539 25.75 -20.74 21.90
N ALA A 540 25.59 -21.61 22.89
CA ALA A 540 25.67 -23.06 22.72
C ALA A 540 24.28 -23.60 22.42
N LEU A 541 24.16 -24.45 21.39
CA LEU A 541 22.93 -25.17 21.09
C LEU A 541 22.68 -26.22 22.18
N GLN A 542 21.52 -26.17 22.83
CA GLN A 542 21.14 -27.06 23.93
C GLN A 542 20.19 -28.17 23.47
N ASP A 543 19.17 -27.82 22.69
CA ASP A 543 18.11 -28.75 22.28
C ASP A 543 17.39 -28.25 21.01
N ILE A 544 16.83 -29.19 20.22
CA ILE A 544 15.94 -28.90 19.10
C ILE A 544 14.70 -29.79 19.24
N ARG A 545 13.52 -29.14 19.28
CA ARG A 545 12.24 -29.82 19.50
C ARG A 545 11.26 -29.55 18.37
N GLY A 546 10.30 -30.45 18.25
CA GLY A 546 9.16 -30.31 17.34
C GLY A 546 9.38 -30.94 15.98
N ASP A 547 8.54 -30.60 15.01
CA ASP A 547 8.57 -31.17 13.68
C ASP A 547 8.20 -30.13 12.61
N SER A 548 8.41 -30.49 11.35
CA SER A 548 8.12 -29.60 10.22
C SER A 548 6.63 -29.33 9.99
N ARG A 549 5.71 -30.01 10.70
CA ARG A 549 4.26 -29.90 10.50
C ARG A 549 3.61 -28.88 11.42
N ASP A 550 4.05 -28.82 12.68
CA ASP A 550 3.43 -27.97 13.69
C ASP A 550 4.36 -26.81 14.09
N THR A 551 5.44 -27.13 14.81
CA THR A 551 6.37 -26.12 15.33
C THR A 551 7.78 -26.68 15.38
N ILE A 552 8.78 -25.84 15.07
CA ILE A 552 10.19 -26.16 15.26
C ILE A 552 10.74 -25.20 16.31
N GLN A 553 11.34 -25.73 17.37
CA GLN A 553 11.95 -24.96 18.45
C GLN A 553 13.45 -25.24 18.54
N VAL A 554 14.25 -24.19 18.68
CA VAL A 554 15.71 -24.27 18.88
C VAL A 554 16.05 -23.56 20.18
N GLU A 555 16.60 -24.30 21.14
CA GLU A 555 17.02 -23.79 22.44
C GLU A 555 18.54 -23.59 22.46
N MET A 556 18.95 -22.38 22.82
CA MET A 556 20.35 -22.00 22.99
C MET A 556 20.59 -21.43 24.38
N VAL A 557 21.80 -21.61 24.90
CA VAL A 557 22.20 -21.09 26.21
C VAL A 557 23.53 -20.34 26.09
N SER A 558 23.61 -19.21 26.77
CA SER A 558 24.85 -18.47 27.00
C SER A 558 25.02 -18.28 28.51
N THR A 559 26.16 -18.71 29.03
CA THR A 559 26.49 -18.65 30.46
C THR A 559 27.74 -17.82 30.63
N ASP A 560 27.73 -16.90 31.60
CA ASP A 560 28.96 -16.26 32.01
C ASP A 560 29.74 -17.23 32.93
N ALA A 561 30.88 -17.72 32.43
CA ALA A 561 31.76 -18.63 33.17
C ALA A 561 32.35 -18.00 34.45
N LYS A 562 32.35 -16.67 34.58
CA LYS A 562 32.80 -15.96 35.79
C LYS A 562 31.65 -15.54 36.70
N ASP A 563 30.51 -15.17 36.12
CA ASP A 563 29.49 -14.36 36.80
C ASP A 563 28.14 -15.04 37.04
N MET A 564 28.00 -16.35 36.88
CA MET A 564 26.81 -17.10 37.33
C MET A 564 25.47 -16.56 36.79
N VAL A 565 25.48 -15.86 35.65
CA VAL A 565 24.26 -15.47 34.93
C VAL A 565 24.06 -16.44 33.78
N GLU A 566 22.88 -17.04 33.71
CA GLU A 566 22.48 -17.91 32.61
C GLU A 566 21.42 -17.20 31.77
N VAL A 567 21.66 -17.13 30.46
CA VAL A 567 20.71 -16.62 29.49
C VAL A 567 20.33 -17.74 28.54
N ARG A 568 19.04 -18.08 28.53
CA ARG A 568 18.44 -19.04 27.61
C ARG A 568 17.71 -18.29 26.51
N TYR A 569 17.92 -18.70 25.27
CA TYR A 569 17.29 -18.13 24.08
C TYR A 569 16.58 -19.23 23.31
N ILE A 570 15.25 -19.13 23.25
CA ILE A 570 14.38 -20.08 22.57
C ILE A 570 13.84 -19.43 21.31
N LEU A 571 14.10 -20.06 20.18
CA LEU A 571 13.57 -19.67 18.88
C LEU A 571 12.48 -20.66 18.49
N SER A 572 11.25 -20.19 18.27
CA SER A 572 10.19 -21.05 17.72
C SER A 572 9.68 -20.52 16.39
N LEU A 573 9.67 -21.39 15.39
CA LEU A 573 9.07 -21.18 14.07
C LEU A 573 7.76 -21.96 13.97
N ARG A 574 6.67 -21.24 13.70
CA ARG A 574 5.35 -21.78 13.34
C ARG A 574 5.00 -21.36 11.90
N GLU A 575 3.87 -21.84 11.38
CA GLU A 575 3.42 -21.53 10.01
C GLU A 575 3.52 -20.03 9.65
N GLU A 576 3.04 -19.17 10.55
CA GLU A 576 2.88 -17.73 10.34
C GLU A 576 3.67 -16.85 11.32
N THR A 577 4.37 -17.47 12.28
CA THR A 577 4.95 -16.72 13.41
C THR A 577 6.38 -17.18 13.69
N LEU A 578 7.30 -16.21 13.74
CA LEU A 578 8.62 -16.37 14.32
C LEU A 578 8.61 -15.77 15.72
N SER A 579 9.01 -16.55 16.72
CA SER A 579 9.10 -16.10 18.11
C SER A 579 10.52 -16.25 18.63
N SER A 580 10.94 -15.24 19.37
CA SER A 580 12.24 -15.12 20.00
C SER A 580 12.01 -14.85 21.49
N GLU A 581 12.27 -15.83 22.34
CA GLU A 581 12.04 -15.77 23.78
C GLU A 581 13.37 -15.85 24.54
N LEU A 582 13.58 -14.92 25.46
CA LEU A 582 14.74 -14.85 26.33
C LEU A 582 14.33 -15.12 27.76
N THR A 583 15.00 -16.05 28.41
CA THR A 583 14.90 -16.28 29.86
C THR A 583 16.26 -16.04 30.49
N VAL A 584 16.32 -15.10 31.43
CA VAL A 584 17.53 -14.75 32.18
C VAL A 584 17.37 -15.22 33.60
N SER A 585 18.34 -15.98 34.10
CA SER A 585 18.38 -16.46 35.48
C SER A 585 19.60 -15.89 36.20
N ASN A 586 19.36 -15.25 37.35
CA ASN A 586 20.43 -14.74 38.20
C ASN A 586 20.82 -15.79 39.25
N LEU A 587 21.98 -16.45 39.06
CA LEU A 587 22.52 -17.39 40.05
C LEU A 587 23.57 -16.74 40.96
N LYS A 588 23.77 -15.40 40.88
CA LYS A 588 24.59 -14.65 41.83
C LYS A 588 23.90 -14.52 43.18
N SER A 589 24.69 -14.24 44.21
CA SER A 589 24.23 -13.82 45.54
C SER A 589 23.92 -12.32 45.64
N SER A 590 24.16 -11.54 44.58
CA SER A 590 23.84 -10.11 44.46
C SER A 590 22.81 -9.85 43.35
N SER A 591 22.14 -8.69 43.40
CA SER A 591 21.22 -8.27 42.35
C SER A 591 21.97 -7.82 41.10
N ILE A 592 21.41 -8.10 39.93
CA ILE A 592 21.92 -7.65 38.63
C ILE A 592 20.91 -6.74 37.94
N GLN A 593 21.40 -5.74 37.21
CA GLN A 593 20.58 -4.93 36.33
C GLN A 593 20.79 -5.37 34.88
N MET A 594 19.70 -5.73 34.22
CA MET A 594 19.68 -6.08 32.81
C MET A 594 19.16 -4.90 31.99
N ARG A 595 19.93 -4.51 30.98
CA ARG A 595 19.53 -3.55 29.94
C ARG A 595 19.55 -4.19 28.56
N GLY A 596 18.66 -3.72 27.69
CA GLY A 596 18.62 -4.12 26.29
C GLY A 596 17.38 -4.94 25.94
N GLY A 597 17.49 -5.82 24.94
CA GLY A 597 16.37 -6.65 24.51
C GLY A 597 16.57 -7.27 23.12
N ILE A 598 15.49 -7.55 22.40
CA ILE A 598 15.54 -8.22 21.09
C ILE A 598 15.32 -7.19 20.00
N ILE A 599 16.32 -7.00 19.13
CA ILE A 599 16.26 -6.04 18.02
C ILE A 599 16.11 -6.78 16.70
N SER A 600 15.05 -6.47 15.96
CA SER A 600 14.80 -6.97 14.60
C SER A 600 15.00 -5.88 13.57
N HIS A 601 15.76 -6.18 12.51
CA HIS A 601 15.84 -5.35 11.31
C HIS A 601 14.85 -5.91 10.28
N LEU A 602 13.75 -5.20 10.06
CA LEU A 602 12.73 -5.59 9.09
C LEU A 602 13.04 -4.97 7.73
N THR A 603 13.03 -5.77 6.67
CA THR A 603 13.17 -5.28 5.30
C THR A 603 11.90 -4.56 4.87
N VAL A 604 12.07 -3.35 4.38
CA VAL A 604 10.98 -2.56 3.81
C VAL A 604 11.32 -2.13 2.38
N SER A 605 10.34 -1.65 1.61
CA SER A 605 10.57 -1.07 0.28
C SER A 605 11.30 0.27 0.41
N THR A 606 10.65 1.22 1.09
CA THR A 606 11.18 2.52 1.48
C THR A 606 10.59 2.91 2.84
N PRO A 607 11.33 3.66 3.68
CA PRO A 607 10.76 4.25 4.89
C PRO A 607 9.52 5.13 4.61
N GLU A 608 9.42 5.71 3.41
CA GLU A 608 8.27 6.55 2.98
C GLU A 608 6.98 5.76 2.76
N ALA A 609 7.10 4.50 2.35
CA ALA A 609 6.00 3.59 2.15
C ALA A 609 5.69 2.75 3.40
N THR A 610 6.39 3.01 4.52
CA THR A 610 6.33 2.21 5.75
C THR A 610 5.65 2.97 6.88
N PHE A 611 4.69 2.32 7.54
CA PHE A 611 3.92 2.89 8.63
C PHE A 611 3.91 1.95 9.84
N ALA A 612 4.04 2.50 11.04
CA ALA A 612 3.76 1.78 12.28
C ALA A 612 2.33 2.12 12.73
N TYR A 613 1.49 1.10 12.93
CA TYR A 613 0.08 1.24 13.27
C TYR A 613 -0.21 0.70 14.67
N GLY A 614 -1.06 1.42 15.42
CA GLY A 614 -1.47 1.05 16.77
C GLY A 614 -0.72 1.79 17.88
N LEU A 615 0.14 2.76 17.57
CA LEU A 615 0.89 3.52 18.57
C LEU A 615 0.11 4.73 19.14
N GLU A 616 -1.19 4.88 18.81
CA GLU A 616 -2.03 5.98 19.30
C GLU A 616 -2.04 6.05 20.84
N GLY A 617 -1.81 7.24 21.39
CA GLY A 617 -1.75 7.47 22.84
C GLY A 617 -0.49 6.95 23.52
N SER A 618 0.53 6.55 22.75
CA SER A 618 1.78 6.06 23.30
C SER A 618 2.76 7.21 23.55
N ASP A 619 3.23 7.32 24.78
CA ASP A 619 4.33 8.21 25.13
C ASP A 619 5.64 7.74 24.50
N PHE A 620 6.41 8.67 23.95
CA PHE A 620 7.72 8.41 23.36
C PHE A 620 8.79 9.38 23.85
N CYS A 621 10.01 8.86 23.96
CA CYS A 621 11.22 9.61 24.20
C CYS A 621 12.14 9.50 22.98
N ASN A 622 12.60 10.64 22.45
CA ASN A 622 13.62 10.63 21.40
C ASN A 622 14.98 10.27 22.01
N ARG A 623 15.66 9.27 21.46
CA ARG A 623 16.99 8.82 21.91
C ARG A 623 17.93 8.68 20.73
N PRO A 624 19.26 8.77 20.91
CA PRO A 624 20.19 8.42 19.85
C PRO A 624 20.08 6.93 19.49
N MET A 625 20.47 6.60 18.26
CA MET A 625 20.45 5.22 17.75
C MET A 625 21.20 4.29 18.70
N PHE A 626 20.54 3.19 19.09
CA PHE A 626 21.18 2.13 19.85
C PHE A 626 22.13 1.33 18.96
N LEU A 627 23.43 1.33 19.30
CA LEU A 627 24.46 0.59 18.58
C LEU A 627 24.59 -0.83 19.15
N SER A 628 24.32 -1.84 18.34
CA SER A 628 24.62 -3.24 18.61
C SER A 628 25.71 -3.76 17.67
N ASN A 629 26.39 -4.84 18.06
CA ASN A 629 27.44 -5.47 17.23
C ASN A 629 26.93 -5.91 15.84
N PHE A 630 25.62 -6.18 15.74
CA PHE A 630 24.95 -6.58 14.51
C PHE A 630 24.11 -5.46 13.89
N GLY A 631 24.14 -4.23 14.40
CA GLY A 631 23.31 -3.13 13.90
C GLY A 631 23.75 -2.60 12.53
N ILE A 632 22.80 -2.35 11.62
CA ILE A 632 23.09 -1.66 10.35
C ILE A 632 23.17 -0.16 10.61
N VAL A 633 24.33 0.46 10.38
CA VAL A 633 24.55 1.90 10.60
C VAL A 633 24.50 2.66 9.27
N PRO A 634 23.53 3.57 9.05
CA PRO A 634 23.43 4.34 7.81
C PRO A 634 24.57 5.37 7.61
N PRO A 635 25.03 5.60 6.37
CA PRO A 635 26.10 6.53 6.05
C PRO A 635 25.61 7.97 6.22
N GLY A 636 26.44 8.81 6.88
CA GLY A 636 26.13 10.21 7.13
C GLY A 636 25.55 10.50 8.52
N LEU A 637 25.17 9.48 9.30
CA LEU A 637 24.82 9.63 10.72
C LEU A 637 26.01 10.17 11.55
N GLY A 638 27.24 9.90 11.09
CA GLY A 638 28.48 10.41 11.67
C GLY A 638 29.10 11.65 11.02
N GLN A 639 28.51 12.26 9.98
CA GLN A 639 29.21 13.31 9.19
C GLN A 639 28.40 14.52 8.69
N LYS A 640 27.08 14.62 8.89
CA LYS A 640 26.33 15.81 8.43
C LYS A 640 25.80 16.69 9.57
N ARG A 641 26.38 17.89 9.62
CA ARG A 641 25.73 19.15 10.01
C ARG A 641 24.27 19.19 9.55
N GLY A 642 23.37 19.53 10.47
CA GLY A 642 22.04 20.06 10.19
C GLY A 642 21.03 19.05 9.64
N PHE A 643 20.27 18.40 10.53
CA PHE A 643 18.90 17.99 10.19
C PHE A 643 18.04 19.27 10.19
N GLY A 644 17.78 19.80 9.00
CA GLY A 644 16.93 20.97 8.85
C GLY A 644 15.45 20.61 9.03
N SER A 645 14.86 21.04 10.15
CA SER A 645 13.57 21.71 10.11
C SER A 645 13.85 23.22 10.18
N GLY A 646 13.36 23.97 9.20
CA GLY A 646 13.56 25.40 9.16
C GLY A 646 12.63 26.09 10.15
N GLN A 647 13.12 26.40 11.35
CA GLN A 647 13.14 27.72 11.99
C GLN A 647 13.40 27.58 13.51
N MET A 648 14.32 28.41 14.00
CA MET A 648 14.74 28.57 15.40
C MET A 648 15.80 27.59 15.95
N TRP A 649 17.04 27.72 15.48
CA TRP A 649 18.17 27.81 16.42
C TRP A 649 19.36 28.51 15.75
N GLY A 650 19.56 29.78 16.09
CA GLY A 650 20.74 30.54 15.69
C GLY A 650 21.88 30.35 16.69
N ASN A 651 23.09 30.23 16.16
CA ASN A 651 24.38 30.42 16.82
C ASN A 651 24.65 29.65 18.12
N LEU A 652 25.38 28.53 18.02
CA LEU A 652 26.68 28.40 18.69
C LEU A 652 27.45 27.22 18.07
N GLY A 653 28.72 27.46 17.74
CA GLY A 653 29.60 26.43 17.16
C GLY A 653 30.02 25.41 18.20
N LEU A 654 29.92 24.12 17.85
CA LEU A 654 30.45 23.02 18.64
C LEU A 654 31.19 22.05 17.72
N LYS A 655 32.52 22.20 17.71
CA LYS A 655 33.46 21.19 17.24
C LYS A 655 33.47 20.05 18.25
N GLY A 656 33.10 18.85 17.79
CA GLY A 656 33.55 17.56 18.32
C GLY A 656 32.91 17.07 19.62
N VAL A 657 31.88 16.23 19.51
CA VAL A 657 31.63 15.10 20.42
C VAL A 657 30.81 14.05 19.66
N PHE A 658 31.45 12.94 19.25
CA PHE A 658 30.77 11.66 18.98
C PHE A 658 31.23 10.73 20.09
N THR A 659 30.34 10.30 20.98
CA THR A 659 30.70 9.35 22.04
C THR A 659 30.82 7.96 21.44
N GLY A 660 32.01 7.61 20.95
CA GLY A 660 32.48 6.23 20.98
C GLY A 660 32.70 5.83 22.43
N TRP A 661 32.14 4.69 22.86
CA TRP A 661 32.34 4.16 24.22
C TRP A 661 33.56 3.22 24.31
N ASP A 662 34.36 3.08 23.26
CA ASP A 662 35.69 2.43 23.35
C ASP A 662 36.81 3.46 23.46
N ALA A 663 36.97 4.05 24.66
CA ALA A 663 38.25 4.57 25.14
C ALA A 663 38.15 5.01 26.60
N ARG A 664 38.54 4.13 27.55
CA ARG A 664 39.05 4.62 28.83
C ARG A 664 40.24 3.79 29.29
N ASN A 665 41.42 4.21 28.85
CA ASN A 665 42.61 4.16 29.69
C ASN A 665 43.64 5.21 29.24
N GLN A 666 43.55 6.41 29.83
CA GLN A 666 44.72 7.11 30.35
C GLN A 666 44.25 8.27 31.26
N LYS A 667 44.68 8.19 32.52
CA LYS A 667 44.57 9.26 33.51
C LYS A 667 45.32 10.49 33.00
N ASN A 668 44.74 11.68 33.19
CA ASN A 668 45.32 12.74 34.00
C ASN A 668 44.26 13.82 34.28
N GLY A 669 44.29 14.32 35.50
CA GLY A 669 43.22 15.13 36.08
C GLY A 669 43.23 16.58 35.63
N ASP A 670 42.05 17.18 35.67
CA ASP A 670 41.85 18.55 36.11
C ASP A 670 40.44 18.67 36.69
N GLU A 671 40.32 19.34 37.84
CA GLU A 671 39.06 19.52 38.57
C GLU A 671 38.19 20.57 37.85
N GLY A 672 37.14 20.12 37.17
CA GLY A 672 36.13 20.98 36.58
C GLY A 672 34.74 20.38 36.77
N LYS A 673 33.86 21.11 37.48
CA LYS A 673 32.44 20.78 37.71
C LYS A 673 31.77 20.21 36.45
N ASP A 674 31.48 18.91 36.46
CA ASP A 674 30.59 18.27 35.49
C ASP A 674 29.14 18.70 35.80
N SER A 675 28.69 19.80 35.19
CA SER A 675 27.27 20.01 34.96
C SER A 675 26.89 19.21 33.71
N LEU A 676 26.45 17.97 33.93
CA LEU A 676 25.75 17.16 32.93
C LEU A 676 24.66 18.03 32.30
N THR A 677 24.88 18.41 31.05
CA THR A 677 23.84 19.09 30.26
C THR A 677 22.95 17.97 29.76
N GLU A 678 21.84 17.75 30.47
CA GLU A 678 20.68 17.01 29.98
C GLU A 678 20.34 17.60 28.60
N SER A 679 20.68 16.86 27.53
CA SER A 679 20.19 17.17 26.20
C SER A 679 18.69 16.93 26.23
N GLU A 680 17.92 18.00 26.27
CA GLU A 680 16.45 18.04 26.37
C GLU A 680 15.80 16.81 25.72
N GLU A 681 15.39 15.86 26.55
CA GLU A 681 14.61 14.70 26.13
C GLU A 681 13.26 15.25 25.69
N MET A 682 13.08 15.42 24.38
CA MET A 682 11.78 15.83 23.85
C MET A 682 10.84 14.63 23.96
N GLU A 683 10.10 14.62 25.07
CA GLU A 683 8.98 13.73 25.34
C GLU A 683 7.73 14.20 24.57
N GLY A 684 6.94 13.25 24.11
CA GLY A 684 5.68 13.54 23.43
C GLY A 684 4.78 12.30 23.38
N GLU A 685 3.54 12.51 22.94
CA GLU A 685 2.54 11.46 22.78
C GLU A 685 2.22 11.31 21.29
N GLU A 686 2.07 10.08 20.80
CA GLU A 686 1.59 9.85 19.44
C GLU A 686 0.08 10.09 19.36
N ASN A 687 -0.31 11.20 18.76
CA ASN A 687 -1.71 11.60 18.61
C ASN A 687 -2.42 10.92 17.43
N GLU A 688 -1.67 10.22 16.57
CA GLU A 688 -2.18 9.58 15.37
C GLU A 688 -2.03 8.07 15.47
N ASN A 689 -3.00 7.34 14.94
CA ASN A 689 -3.01 5.88 14.96
C ASN A 689 -1.97 5.24 14.01
N TYR A 690 -1.49 6.00 13.03
CA TYR A 690 -0.44 5.57 12.12
C TYR A 690 0.72 6.54 12.18
N LYS A 691 1.93 6.02 12.40
CA LYS A 691 3.18 6.76 12.33
C LYS A 691 3.88 6.47 11.02
N ASN A 692 4.00 7.48 10.16
CA ASN A 692 4.83 7.39 8.96
C ASN A 692 6.32 7.41 9.35
N LEU A 693 7.11 6.50 8.79
CA LEU A 693 8.54 6.33 9.07
C LEU A 693 9.45 7.01 8.02
N THR A 694 8.90 7.93 7.20
CA THR A 694 9.63 8.74 6.20
C THR A 694 10.86 9.44 6.77
N GLU A 695 10.73 10.06 7.94
CA GLU A 695 11.82 10.84 8.56
C GLU A 695 12.77 9.93 9.33
N ALA A 696 14.05 10.35 9.43
CA ALA A 696 15.00 9.66 10.27
C ALA A 696 14.60 9.86 11.74
N MET A 697 14.35 8.78 12.46
CA MET A 697 13.88 8.83 13.84
C MET A 697 14.42 7.66 14.66
N SER A 698 14.57 7.90 15.96
CA SER A 698 14.96 6.90 16.95
C SER A 698 14.20 7.20 18.23
N ARG A 699 13.22 6.35 18.55
CA ARG A 699 12.26 6.57 19.63
C ARG A 699 12.14 5.35 20.51
N ILE A 700 11.96 5.58 21.81
CA ILE A 700 11.56 4.57 22.77
C ILE A 700 10.16 4.92 23.25
N TYR A 701 9.23 3.98 23.10
CA TYR A 701 7.85 4.09 23.54
C TYR A 701 7.66 3.36 24.87
N THR A 702 7.06 4.01 25.86
CA THR A 702 6.83 3.45 27.20
C THR A 702 5.40 2.96 27.41
N SER A 703 4.44 3.54 26.68
CA SER A 703 3.00 3.26 26.83
C SER A 703 2.40 2.56 25.59
N ALA A 704 3.23 1.95 24.75
CA ALA A 704 2.81 1.27 23.52
C ALA A 704 1.98 0.00 23.80
N PRO A 705 1.03 -0.37 22.93
CA PRO A 705 0.31 -1.64 23.05
C PRO A 705 1.26 -2.84 22.94
N ARG A 706 0.80 -4.00 23.43
CA ARG A 706 1.58 -5.25 23.38
C ARG A 706 1.83 -5.74 21.96
N ASP A 707 0.86 -5.54 21.08
CA ASP A 707 0.95 -5.83 19.66
C ASP A 707 0.73 -4.56 18.85
N PHE A 708 1.56 -4.37 17.83
CA PHE A 708 1.40 -3.29 16.86
C PHE A 708 1.82 -3.78 15.48
N THR A 709 1.42 -3.07 14.43
CA THR A 709 1.62 -3.56 13.05
C THR A 709 2.54 -2.64 12.28
N ILE A 710 3.58 -3.21 11.68
CA ILE A 710 4.36 -2.55 10.64
C ILE A 710 3.70 -2.87 9.29
N ILE A 711 3.37 -1.83 8.53
CA ILE A 711 2.77 -1.95 7.20
C ILE A 711 3.73 -1.37 6.19
N ASP A 712 4.13 -2.16 5.20
CA ASP A 712 4.92 -1.72 4.05
C ASP A 712 4.08 -1.81 2.78
N ARG A 713 3.74 -0.63 2.24
CA ARG A 713 2.89 -0.51 1.06
C ARG A 713 3.60 -0.92 -0.23
N GLY A 714 4.90 -0.66 -0.35
CA GLY A 714 5.65 -0.98 -1.57
C GLY A 714 5.79 -2.49 -1.75
N ARG A 715 5.99 -3.22 -0.66
CA ARG A 715 6.04 -4.70 -0.66
C ARG A 715 4.68 -5.36 -0.55
N ARG A 716 3.62 -4.58 -0.29
CA ARG A 716 2.23 -5.05 -0.07
C ARG A 716 2.15 -6.13 1.01
N ASN A 717 2.89 -5.92 2.10
CA ASN A 717 2.91 -6.82 3.23
C ASN A 717 2.80 -6.04 4.54
N SER A 718 2.39 -6.75 5.57
CA SER A 718 2.41 -6.26 6.94
C SER A 718 3.02 -7.31 7.86
N VAL A 719 3.59 -6.86 8.98
CA VAL A 719 4.15 -7.71 10.02
C VAL A 719 3.62 -7.21 11.35
N VAL A 720 2.93 -8.07 12.10
CA VAL A 720 2.53 -7.78 13.47
C VAL A 720 3.73 -8.07 14.35
N VAL A 721 4.13 -7.08 15.14
CA VAL A 721 5.20 -7.21 16.13
C VAL A 721 4.56 -7.21 17.51
N GLY A 722 4.65 -8.36 18.17
CA GLY A 722 4.17 -8.58 19.54
C GLY A 722 5.31 -8.58 20.56
N ARG A 723 4.96 -8.27 21.81
CA ARG A 723 5.88 -8.32 22.95
C ARG A 723 5.25 -8.88 24.22
N GLU A 724 6.02 -9.71 24.92
CA GLU A 724 5.73 -10.17 26.28
C GLU A 724 6.93 -9.90 27.19
N GLY A 725 6.70 -9.62 28.47
CA GLY A 725 7.76 -9.36 29.47
C GLY A 725 8.49 -8.02 29.35
N PHE A 726 8.53 -7.38 28.17
CA PHE A 726 9.12 -6.06 27.95
C PHE A 726 8.11 -4.93 28.11
N GLU A 727 8.48 -3.86 28.82
CA GLU A 727 7.63 -2.66 28.96
C GLU A 727 7.81 -1.69 27.78
N GLU A 728 9.03 -1.57 27.25
CA GLU A 728 9.38 -0.54 26.27
C GLU A 728 9.50 -1.11 24.85
N LEU A 729 9.20 -0.25 23.88
CA LEU A 729 9.32 -0.52 22.46
C LEU A 729 10.26 0.49 21.81
N TYR A 730 11.34 0.01 21.21
CA TYR A 730 12.27 0.80 20.41
C TYR A 730 11.88 0.75 18.94
N ILE A 731 11.80 1.92 18.29
CA ILE A 731 11.64 2.03 16.84
C ILE A 731 12.72 2.95 16.28
N PHE A 732 13.40 2.50 15.24
CA PHE A 732 14.35 3.30 14.49
C PHE A 732 14.07 3.24 12.98
N SER A 733 14.04 4.41 12.37
CA SER A 733 14.01 4.58 10.91
C SER A 733 15.26 5.35 10.47
N PRO A 734 15.99 4.85 9.46
CA PRO A 734 17.10 5.59 8.85
C PRO A 734 16.61 6.81 8.02
N GLY A 735 15.30 6.88 7.74
CA GLY A 735 14.68 7.91 6.92
C GLY A 735 14.92 7.74 5.41
N SER A 736 14.22 8.51 4.59
CA SER A 736 14.18 8.33 3.13
C SER A 736 15.36 8.91 2.35
N ARG A 737 16.46 9.25 3.04
CA ARG A 737 17.66 9.84 2.41
C ARG A 737 18.50 8.82 1.63
N HIS A 738 18.12 7.56 1.64
CA HIS A 738 18.84 6.45 1.05
C HIS A 738 18.07 5.83 -0.12
N GLU A 739 18.79 5.11 -0.99
CA GLU A 739 18.22 4.50 -2.21
C GLU A 739 17.11 3.48 -1.89
N SER A 740 16.01 3.56 -2.64
CA SER A 740 14.86 2.66 -2.53
C SER A 740 15.25 1.21 -2.83
N TYR A 741 14.69 0.26 -2.09
CA TYR A 741 15.06 -1.17 -2.12
C TYR A 741 16.56 -1.46 -1.90
N GLY A 742 17.30 -0.49 -1.32
CA GLY A 742 18.73 -0.61 -1.08
C GLY A 742 19.06 -1.25 0.28
N MET A 743 20.35 -1.29 0.61
CA MET A 743 20.86 -1.81 1.89
C MET A 743 20.25 -1.11 3.12
N TYR A 744 19.86 0.16 2.98
CA TYR A 744 19.28 0.98 4.05
C TYR A 744 17.75 1.05 4.01
N SER A 745 17.09 0.24 3.18
CA SER A 745 15.63 0.06 3.20
C SER A 745 15.21 -0.91 4.30
N PHE A 746 15.41 -0.49 5.56
CA PHE A 746 14.97 -1.24 6.73
C PHE A 746 14.40 -0.31 7.78
N ILE A 747 13.68 -0.92 8.71
CA ILE A 747 13.36 -0.33 10.01
C ILE A 747 13.87 -1.26 11.10
N CYS A 748 14.28 -0.70 12.24
CA CYS A 748 14.55 -1.50 13.43
C CYS A 748 13.36 -1.42 14.36
N VAL A 749 12.96 -2.58 14.86
CA VAL A 749 11.97 -2.71 15.92
C VAL A 749 12.59 -3.53 17.04
N GLY A 750 12.60 -2.99 18.25
CA GLY A 750 13.21 -3.61 19.41
C GLY A 750 12.25 -3.72 20.58
N GLN A 751 12.04 -4.92 21.12
CA GLN A 751 11.43 -5.05 22.45
C GLN A 751 12.54 -4.86 23.47
N SER A 752 12.43 -3.84 24.32
CA SER A 752 13.58 -3.38 25.10
C SER A 752 13.26 -2.95 26.53
N ALA A 753 14.29 -2.93 27.36
CA ALA A 753 14.35 -2.35 28.69
C ALA A 753 15.58 -1.43 28.78
N MET A 754 15.52 -0.29 28.08
CA MET A 754 16.62 0.68 27.97
C MET A 754 16.47 1.85 28.94
N LEU A 755 15.27 2.42 29.09
CA LEU A 755 15.02 3.53 30.01
C LEU A 755 14.93 3.00 31.45
N LYS A 756 14.20 1.90 31.64
CA LYS A 756 13.98 1.20 32.91
C LYS A 756 14.62 -0.19 32.87
N PRO A 757 15.82 -0.36 33.44
CA PRO A 757 16.48 -1.67 33.53
C PRO A 757 15.67 -2.65 34.36
N VAL A 758 15.72 -3.92 33.98
CA VAL A 758 15.14 -4.99 34.79
C VAL A 758 16.12 -5.33 35.91
N THR A 759 15.68 -5.24 37.16
CA THR A 759 16.49 -5.64 38.32
C THR A 759 16.11 -7.06 38.73
N LEU A 760 17.08 -7.97 38.77
CA LEU A 760 16.89 -9.37 39.18
C LEU A 760 17.60 -9.61 40.51
N ASN A 761 16.88 -10.10 41.51
CA ASN A 761 17.49 -10.48 42.79
C ASN A 761 18.15 -11.85 42.69
N PRO A 762 18.96 -12.25 43.69
CA PRO A 762 19.54 -13.58 43.77
C PRO A 762 18.49 -14.69 43.67
N GLY A 763 18.65 -15.59 42.69
CA GLY A 763 17.73 -16.70 42.45
C GLY A 763 16.47 -16.35 41.63
N ASP A 764 16.28 -15.08 41.27
CA ASP A 764 15.17 -14.66 40.40
C ASP A 764 15.46 -15.01 38.94
N ALA A 765 14.38 -15.25 38.18
CA ALA A 765 14.40 -15.39 36.74
C ALA A 765 13.42 -14.43 36.09
N TRP A 766 13.76 -13.95 34.89
CA TRP A 766 12.92 -13.07 34.09
C TRP A 766 12.82 -13.58 32.66
N THR A 767 11.63 -13.43 32.07
CA THR A 767 11.33 -13.88 30.71
C THR A 767 10.77 -12.72 29.91
N GLY A 768 11.25 -12.55 28.68
CA GLY A 768 10.71 -11.61 27.71
C GLY A 768 10.77 -12.18 26.31
N SER A 769 9.78 -11.85 25.49
CA SER A 769 9.65 -12.40 24.14
C SER A 769 9.31 -11.33 23.11
N GLN A 770 9.68 -11.61 21.87
CA GLN A 770 9.25 -10.91 20.67
C GLN A 770 8.60 -11.90 19.71
N HIS A 771 7.47 -11.50 19.15
CA HIS A 771 6.77 -12.26 18.13
C HIS A 771 6.69 -11.46 16.84
N LEU A 772 7.16 -12.05 15.74
CA LEU A 772 6.97 -11.54 14.38
C LEU A 772 5.93 -12.42 13.71
N HIS A 773 4.70 -11.92 13.63
CA HIS A 773 3.58 -12.62 13.02
C HIS A 773 3.28 -12.04 11.63
N ASN A 774 3.08 -12.91 10.66
CA ASN A 774 2.76 -12.58 9.28
C ASN A 774 1.25 -12.74 9.05
N PRO A 775 0.43 -11.66 9.14
CA PRO A 775 -1.02 -11.72 8.99
C PRO A 775 -1.48 -11.86 7.52
N ASN A 776 -0.55 -12.06 6.57
CA ASN A 776 -0.85 -12.03 5.14
C ASN A 776 -1.21 -13.41 4.56
N ILE A 777 -1.80 -14.32 5.35
CA ILE A 777 -2.29 -15.65 4.94
C ILE A 777 -3.81 -15.73 5.15
#